data_AF-A0A954V3P0-F1
#
_entry.id   AF-A0A954V3P0-F1
#
_cell.length_a   1.000
_cell.length_b   1.000
_cell.length_c   1.000
_cell.angle_alpha   90.00
_cell.angle_beta   90.00
_cell.angle_gamma   90.00
#
_symmetry.space_group_name_H-M   'P 1'
#
loop_
_entity.id
_entity.type
_entity.pdbx_description
1 polymer ?
#
loop_
_entity_poly.entity_id
_entity_poly.type
_entity_poly.pdbx_seq_one_letter_code
_entity_poly.pdbx_strand_id
1 'polypeptide(L)'
;WDQDAARVRRYVDSVDMAIYTPGSNSGIPMTVLKSFDAPPREVIDDAEVMRERVAGAASGLLTLMGITADPLSSREHILLSNIFDRAWRAGRNLDLPDLIRSIQTPPMDKIGVFDLESFYPSNERLKLSMSLNNLLASPSFGGWLDGAQLDMKKLLYTDQGKPRLSIISIAHLSDSERMFFVTILLNELLGWMRTQPGTSSLRAVFYMDEVYGYFPPVAKPPSKPPMLVLLKQARAFGLGIVLATQNPVDLDYKGLSNIGTWFLGRLQTQRDKERVLEGLEGAAAQTGARFDRGAMEQTLAALGNRVFLMNNVHDHAPTIFQTRWAMSHLRGPLSRDQIQKLMEPRRQELSQAGSQNTADVDPVSSTHAIAPALAESSRPIVPNDIAERFWLPSKPPLAGRTLVYHPGLLATVSCHYVRVSADLDTWVDRSLLYQLDRKLANDVWLAAREMPPGVLELSGQPEDGYGFSELPGEMLNSKQYKSWEKDLADHLYRRVPAKLFQCEEIKKTSQLGQSELDARLSWGHEIRELRDAEKEKLRAKYAGKLDSLESKIRTAQQRLDRERAQYDQQKWNTVLNVGQTLLGLLVGNKVRSRSATAGRSLGRAAQERSDTRLANDQLEELMNERYKLEHECDEEVNALGERYRPESLTLEAIEVPCRKGDVKVNLLALLWIPYEVDASGIASPLVALVK
;
A
#
# COMPACT_ATOMS: atom_id res chain seq x y z
N TRP A 1 -5.63 -28.05 17.16
CA TRP A 1 -5.11 -27.55 15.86
C TRP A 1 -3.86 -26.70 16.02
N ASP A 2 -3.15 -26.76 17.17
CA ASP A 2 -1.94 -25.97 17.45
C ASP A 2 -2.06 -24.47 17.13
N GLN A 3 -3.28 -23.95 17.28
CA GLN A 3 -3.61 -22.52 17.22
C GLN A 3 -4.04 -22.09 18.62
N ASP A 4 -3.07 -21.91 19.52
CA ASP A 4 -3.36 -21.43 20.87
C ASP A 4 -3.83 -19.96 20.87
N ALA A 5 -4.38 -19.52 22.00
CA ALA A 5 -4.87 -18.15 22.15
C ALA A 5 -3.75 -17.10 22.01
N ALA A 6 -2.51 -17.44 22.37
CA ALA A 6 -1.37 -16.53 22.27
C ALA A 6 -0.99 -16.27 20.81
N ARG A 7 -1.07 -17.28 19.95
CA ARG A 7 -0.83 -17.20 18.51
C ARG A 7 -1.90 -16.38 17.81
N VAL A 8 -3.17 -16.57 18.17
CA VAL A 8 -4.27 -15.75 17.65
C VAL A 8 -4.11 -14.30 18.06
N ARG A 9 -3.78 -14.05 19.33
CA ARG A 9 -3.50 -12.70 19.84
C ARG A 9 -2.34 -12.05 19.08
N ARG A 10 -1.21 -12.76 18.92
CA ARG A 10 -0.06 -12.28 18.12
C ARG A 10 -0.48 -11.88 16.70
N TYR A 11 -1.31 -12.68 16.04
CA TYR A 11 -1.80 -12.36 14.70
C TYR A 11 -2.61 -11.06 14.69
N VAL A 12 -3.60 -10.92 15.58
CA VAL A 12 -4.43 -9.71 15.71
C VAL A 12 -3.59 -8.47 16.08
N ASP A 13 -2.61 -8.64 16.95
CA ASP A 13 -1.73 -7.54 17.38
C ASP A 13 -0.76 -7.13 16.27
N SER A 14 -0.35 -8.06 15.40
CA SER A 14 0.62 -7.81 14.31
C SER A 14 0.04 -7.25 13.02
N VAL A 15 -1.25 -7.47 12.74
CA VAL A 15 -1.87 -7.10 11.45
C VAL A 15 -3.15 -6.32 11.67
N ASP A 16 -3.31 -5.19 10.98
CA ASP A 16 -4.59 -4.50 10.89
C ASP A 16 -5.50 -5.20 9.88
N MET A 17 -6.76 -5.47 10.21
CA MET A 17 -7.70 -6.15 9.31
C MET A 17 -8.82 -5.21 8.90
N ALA A 18 -9.03 -5.03 7.60
CA ALA A 18 -10.04 -4.13 7.06
C ALA A 18 -10.82 -4.79 5.92
N ILE A 19 -12.14 -4.65 5.93
CA ILE A 19 -13.02 -5.11 4.85
C ILE A 19 -13.58 -3.88 4.12
N TYR A 20 -13.17 -3.72 2.87
CA TYR A 20 -13.63 -2.66 1.98
C TYR A 20 -14.76 -3.17 1.10
N THR A 21 -15.76 -2.31 0.89
CA THR A 21 -16.94 -2.63 0.07
C THR A 21 -17.18 -1.49 -0.93
N PRO A 22 -16.56 -1.49 -2.12
CA PRO A 22 -16.80 -0.47 -3.13
C PRO A 22 -18.28 -0.40 -3.51
N GLY A 23 -18.86 0.79 -3.61
CA GLY A 23 -20.28 0.95 -3.94
C GLY A 23 -21.27 0.55 -2.82
N SER A 24 -20.79 0.23 -1.60
CA SER A 24 -21.65 -0.17 -0.48
C SER A 24 -21.10 0.31 0.86
N ASN A 25 -21.99 0.66 1.78
CA ASN A 25 -21.63 1.07 3.15
C ASN A 25 -21.61 -0.10 4.16
N SER A 26 -21.66 -1.35 3.69
CA SER A 26 -21.65 -2.53 4.57
C SER A 26 -20.31 -2.75 5.26
N GLY A 27 -19.19 -2.44 4.61
CA GLY A 27 -17.84 -2.43 5.19
C GLY A 27 -17.33 -1.01 5.32
N ILE A 28 -16.04 -0.81 5.01
CA ILE A 28 -15.48 0.51 4.74
C ILE A 28 -15.83 0.88 3.28
N PRO A 29 -16.62 1.94 3.05
CA PRO A 29 -16.96 2.35 1.69
C PRO A 29 -15.70 2.84 0.96
N MET A 30 -15.65 2.63 -0.34
CA MET A 30 -14.51 3.04 -1.16
C MET A 30 -14.99 3.74 -2.43
N THR A 31 -14.40 4.89 -2.68
CA THR A 31 -14.62 5.67 -3.90
C THR A 31 -13.52 5.42 -4.93
N VAL A 32 -13.92 5.38 -6.19
CA VAL A 32 -13.04 5.24 -7.37
C VAL A 32 -12.93 6.54 -8.17
N LEU A 33 -13.61 7.61 -7.75
CA LEU A 33 -13.75 8.82 -8.57
C LEU A 33 -12.54 9.76 -8.51
N LYS A 34 -11.71 9.66 -7.48
CA LYS A 34 -10.42 10.39 -7.43
C LYS A 34 -9.28 9.68 -8.17
N SER A 35 -9.53 8.52 -8.79
CA SER A 35 -8.55 7.90 -9.70
C SER A 35 -8.38 8.70 -11.01
N PHE A 36 -9.21 9.72 -11.25
CA PHE A 36 -9.07 10.67 -12.36
C PHE A 36 -8.26 11.94 -11.99
N ASP A 37 -7.71 12.01 -10.78
CA ASP A 37 -6.78 13.06 -10.40
C ASP A 37 -5.51 12.98 -11.25
N ALA A 38 -4.92 14.15 -11.52
CA ALA A 38 -3.66 14.23 -12.24
C ALA A 38 -2.59 13.42 -11.48
N PRO A 39 -1.84 12.56 -12.18
CA PRO A 39 -0.79 11.79 -11.55
C PRO A 39 0.35 12.69 -11.04
N PRO A 40 1.19 12.21 -10.10
CA PRO A 40 2.39 12.91 -9.68
C PRO A 40 3.31 13.27 -10.86
N ARG A 41 4.14 14.32 -10.71
CA ARG A 41 5.01 14.80 -11.80
C ARG A 41 5.93 13.73 -12.35
N GLU A 42 6.40 12.83 -11.49
CA GLU A 42 7.27 11.70 -11.88
C GLU A 42 6.61 10.79 -12.93
N VAL A 43 5.28 10.64 -12.84
CA VAL A 43 4.49 9.85 -13.80
C VAL A 43 4.16 10.65 -15.05
N ILE A 44 3.95 11.96 -14.93
CA ILE A 44 3.68 12.85 -16.08
C ILE A 44 4.91 12.94 -16.98
N ASP A 45 6.11 13.01 -16.38
CA ASP A 45 7.38 13.12 -17.08
C ASP A 45 7.77 11.81 -17.80
N ASP A 46 7.27 10.66 -17.34
CA ASP A 46 7.41 9.37 -18.01
C ASP A 46 6.30 9.16 -19.05
N ALA A 47 6.63 9.39 -20.33
CA ALA A 47 5.68 9.29 -21.42
C ALA A 47 5.06 7.89 -21.61
N GLU A 48 5.74 6.81 -21.22
CA GLU A 48 5.21 5.46 -21.35
C GLU A 48 4.21 5.16 -20.24
N VAL A 49 4.59 5.43 -18.99
CA VAL A 49 3.71 5.25 -17.83
C VAL A 49 2.48 6.15 -17.93
N MET A 50 2.65 7.38 -18.40
CA MET A 50 1.57 8.32 -18.63
C MET A 50 0.54 7.79 -19.64
N ARG A 51 0.99 7.32 -20.82
CA ARG A 51 0.10 6.77 -21.84
C ARG A 51 -0.72 5.58 -21.34
N GLU A 52 -0.09 4.69 -20.58
CA GLU A 52 -0.79 3.54 -20.01
C GLU A 52 -1.81 3.95 -18.96
N ARG A 53 -1.48 4.92 -18.10
CA ARG A 53 -2.42 5.43 -17.09
C ARG A 53 -3.64 6.07 -17.73
N VAL A 54 -3.42 6.88 -18.78
CA VAL A 54 -4.49 7.50 -19.58
C VAL A 54 -5.37 6.42 -20.22
N ALA A 55 -4.77 5.43 -20.88
CA ALA A 55 -5.50 4.35 -21.52
C ALA A 55 -6.31 3.53 -20.50
N GLY A 56 -5.74 3.25 -19.32
CA GLY A 56 -6.41 2.55 -18.22
C GLY A 56 -7.62 3.31 -17.68
N ALA A 57 -7.50 4.63 -17.48
CA ALA A 57 -8.60 5.49 -17.04
C ALA A 57 -9.74 5.54 -18.07
N ALA A 58 -9.42 5.74 -19.35
CA ALA A 58 -10.40 5.74 -20.44
C ALA A 58 -11.11 4.38 -20.58
N SER A 59 -10.36 3.27 -20.57
CA SER A 59 -10.93 1.92 -20.64
C SER A 59 -11.79 1.58 -19.44
N GLY A 60 -11.36 1.95 -18.23
CA GLY A 60 -12.15 1.79 -17.01
C GLY A 60 -13.49 2.51 -17.13
N LEU A 61 -13.48 3.79 -17.48
CA LEU A 61 -14.70 4.58 -17.61
C LEU A 61 -15.67 4.04 -18.66
N LEU A 62 -15.18 3.66 -19.84
CA LEU A 62 -16.05 3.12 -20.89
C LEU A 62 -16.67 1.78 -20.49
N THR A 63 -15.93 0.95 -19.78
CA THR A 63 -16.44 -0.31 -19.23
C THR A 63 -17.57 -0.06 -18.23
N LEU A 64 -17.42 0.95 -17.37
CA LEU A 64 -18.46 1.35 -16.42
C LEU A 64 -19.74 1.82 -17.12
N MET A 65 -19.60 2.46 -18.27
CA MET A 65 -20.73 2.88 -19.11
C MET A 65 -21.33 1.73 -19.93
N GLY A 66 -20.79 0.50 -19.80
CA GLY A 66 -21.19 -0.66 -20.59
C GLY A 66 -20.73 -0.60 -22.05
N ILE A 67 -19.73 0.23 -22.37
CA ILE A 67 -19.20 0.43 -23.72
C ILE A 67 -17.93 -0.41 -23.89
N THR A 68 -18.00 -1.42 -24.76
CA THR A 68 -16.83 -2.19 -25.17
C THR A 68 -16.06 -1.42 -26.22
N ALA A 69 -14.97 -0.79 -25.82
CA ALA A 69 -14.14 0.06 -26.68
C ALA A 69 -12.73 -0.52 -26.88
N ASP A 70 -12.31 -0.61 -28.13
CA ASP A 70 -10.92 -0.93 -28.48
C ASP A 70 -10.04 0.33 -28.33
N PRO A 71 -8.98 0.30 -27.50
CA PRO A 71 -8.10 1.46 -27.28
C PRO A 71 -7.49 2.08 -28.54
N LEU A 72 -7.35 1.31 -29.62
CA LEU A 72 -6.70 1.79 -30.85
C LEU A 72 -7.69 2.34 -31.90
N SER A 73 -8.97 2.01 -31.81
CA SER A 73 -9.92 2.28 -32.89
C SER A 73 -11.25 2.90 -32.44
N SER A 74 -11.62 2.79 -31.16
CA SER A 74 -12.86 3.39 -30.64
C SER A 74 -12.71 4.90 -30.54
N ARG A 75 -13.68 5.60 -31.14
CA ARG A 75 -13.77 7.07 -31.11
C ARG A 75 -13.96 7.60 -29.69
N GLU A 76 -14.75 6.88 -28.88
CA GLU A 76 -14.98 7.15 -27.47
C GLU A 76 -13.69 7.06 -26.65
N HIS A 77 -12.91 5.99 -26.86
CA HIS A 77 -11.66 5.77 -26.14
C HIS A 77 -10.60 6.80 -26.51
N ILE A 78 -10.45 7.07 -27.81
CA ILE A 78 -9.49 8.05 -28.31
C ILE A 78 -9.85 9.45 -27.76
N LEU A 79 -11.12 9.84 -27.76
CA LEU A 79 -11.54 11.14 -27.21
C LEU A 79 -11.21 11.24 -25.72
N LEU A 80 -11.64 10.27 -24.91
CA LEU A 80 -11.39 10.28 -23.47
C LEU A 80 -9.90 10.27 -23.13
N SER A 81 -9.12 9.47 -23.84
CA SER A 81 -7.67 9.40 -23.66
C SER A 81 -7.01 10.76 -23.90
N ASN A 82 -7.40 11.49 -24.94
CA ASN A 82 -6.84 12.81 -25.19
C ASN A 82 -7.28 13.85 -24.15
N ILE A 83 -8.53 13.77 -23.65
CA ILE A 83 -9.01 14.64 -22.57
C ILE A 83 -8.18 14.42 -21.30
N PHE A 84 -7.99 13.16 -20.90
CA PHE A 84 -7.16 12.83 -19.73
C PHE A 84 -5.71 13.27 -19.92
N ASP A 85 -5.07 12.93 -21.05
CA ASP A 85 -3.67 13.30 -21.32
C ASP A 85 -3.45 14.81 -21.23
N ARG A 86 -4.33 15.62 -21.85
CA ARG A 86 -4.20 17.07 -21.83
C ARG A 86 -4.42 17.68 -20.45
N ALA A 87 -5.47 17.25 -19.73
CA ALA A 87 -5.77 17.78 -18.40
C ALA A 87 -4.64 17.45 -17.41
N TRP A 88 -4.18 16.20 -17.41
CA TRP A 88 -3.15 15.74 -16.50
C TRP A 88 -1.77 16.32 -16.82
N ARG A 89 -1.40 16.51 -18.10
CA ARG A 89 -0.17 17.25 -18.46
C ARG A 89 -0.19 18.71 -18.00
N ALA A 90 -1.38 19.30 -17.89
CA ALA A 90 -1.57 20.63 -17.32
C ALA A 90 -1.63 20.62 -15.78
N GLY A 91 -1.44 19.47 -15.12
CA GLY A 91 -1.57 19.32 -13.67
C GLY A 91 -3.00 19.51 -13.16
N ARG A 92 -4.00 19.41 -14.04
CA ARG A 92 -5.41 19.60 -13.72
C ARG A 92 -6.08 18.26 -13.40
N ASN A 93 -6.68 18.18 -12.21
CA ASN A 93 -7.55 17.07 -11.83
C ASN A 93 -8.87 17.15 -12.60
N LEU A 94 -9.44 15.99 -12.96
CA LEU A 94 -10.75 15.90 -13.60
C LEU A 94 -11.72 15.17 -12.68
N ASP A 95 -12.82 15.82 -12.31
CA ASP A 95 -13.98 15.13 -11.76
C ASP A 95 -14.95 14.70 -12.87
N LEU A 96 -15.97 13.90 -12.53
CA LEU A 96 -16.94 13.44 -13.52
C LEU A 96 -17.74 14.59 -14.18
N PRO A 97 -18.19 15.63 -13.45
CA PRO A 97 -18.77 16.83 -14.06
C PRO A 97 -17.83 17.52 -15.08
N ASP A 98 -16.55 17.69 -14.76
CA ASP A 98 -15.52 18.23 -15.65
C ASP A 98 -15.35 17.37 -16.89
N LEU A 99 -15.39 16.05 -16.73
CA LEU A 99 -15.27 15.12 -17.85
C LEU A 99 -16.49 15.17 -18.77
N ILE A 100 -17.71 15.25 -18.23
CA ILE A 100 -18.95 15.43 -19.02
C ILE A 100 -18.85 16.71 -19.84
N ARG A 101 -18.43 17.82 -19.23
CA ARG A 101 -18.20 19.09 -19.92
C ARG A 101 -17.13 18.96 -21.01
N SER A 102 -16.02 18.30 -20.69
CA SER A 102 -14.91 18.08 -21.62
C SER A 102 -15.27 17.16 -22.78
N ILE A 103 -16.26 16.26 -22.64
CA ILE A 103 -16.77 15.45 -23.77
C ILE A 103 -17.65 16.31 -24.69
N GLN A 104 -18.50 17.17 -24.10
CA GLN A 104 -19.40 18.08 -24.84
C GLN A 104 -18.62 19.17 -25.58
N THR A 105 -17.60 19.73 -24.93
CA THR A 105 -16.71 20.75 -25.50
C THR A 105 -15.25 20.37 -25.24
N PRO A 106 -14.68 19.45 -26.03
CA PRO A 106 -13.30 19.02 -25.89
C PRO A 106 -12.33 20.19 -26.09
N PRO A 107 -11.27 20.28 -25.27
CA PRO A 107 -10.26 21.33 -25.37
C PRO A 107 -9.29 21.10 -26.54
N MET A 108 -9.82 20.70 -27.70
CA MET A 108 -9.10 20.27 -28.89
C MET A 108 -10.01 20.31 -30.12
N ASP A 109 -9.52 20.84 -31.24
CA ASP A 109 -10.29 20.94 -32.49
C ASP A 109 -10.00 19.79 -33.46
N LYS A 110 -8.96 18.99 -33.18
CA LYS A 110 -8.47 17.91 -34.03
C LYS A 110 -8.09 16.67 -33.23
N ILE A 111 -8.25 15.50 -33.84
CA ILE A 111 -7.74 14.21 -33.34
C ILE A 111 -6.85 13.62 -34.45
N GLY A 112 -5.55 13.57 -34.18
CA GLY A 112 -4.55 13.26 -35.20
C GLY A 112 -4.61 14.28 -36.34
N VAL A 113 -4.84 13.79 -37.56
CA VAL A 113 -4.94 14.64 -38.76
C VAL A 113 -6.38 15.09 -39.08
N PHE A 114 -7.38 14.55 -38.40
CA PHE A 114 -8.79 14.81 -38.69
C PHE A 114 -9.37 15.89 -37.78
N ASP A 115 -10.26 16.73 -38.33
CA ASP A 115 -11.08 17.64 -37.54
C ASP A 115 -12.01 16.87 -36.61
N LEU A 116 -12.16 17.35 -35.38
CA LEU A 116 -12.91 16.66 -34.32
C LEU A 116 -14.36 16.41 -34.74
N GLU A 117 -15.02 17.37 -35.37
CA GLU A 117 -16.40 17.19 -35.84
C GLU A 117 -16.54 16.12 -36.93
N SER A 118 -15.50 15.89 -37.73
CA SER A 118 -15.50 14.82 -38.73
C SER A 118 -15.18 13.47 -38.11
N PHE A 119 -14.29 13.42 -37.13
CA PHE A 119 -13.90 12.20 -36.44
C PHE A 119 -14.99 11.72 -35.47
N TYR A 120 -15.48 12.60 -34.60
CA TYR A 120 -16.50 12.31 -33.61
C TYR A 120 -17.49 13.49 -33.46
N PRO A 121 -18.60 13.46 -34.22
CA PRO A 121 -19.55 14.57 -34.29
C PRO A 121 -20.16 14.95 -32.95
N SER A 122 -20.44 16.24 -32.75
CA SER A 122 -21.07 16.81 -31.55
C SER A 122 -22.30 16.04 -31.05
N ASN A 123 -23.17 15.57 -31.95
CA ASN A 123 -24.36 14.80 -31.59
C ASN A 123 -24.00 13.43 -30.98
N GLU A 124 -22.97 12.76 -31.50
CA GLU A 124 -22.50 11.49 -30.93
C GLU A 124 -21.76 11.72 -29.60
N ARG A 125 -20.96 12.79 -29.49
CA ARG A 125 -20.32 13.20 -28.23
C ARG A 125 -21.36 13.54 -27.15
N LEU A 126 -22.46 14.20 -27.54
CA LEU A 126 -23.56 14.48 -26.64
C LEU A 126 -24.18 13.18 -26.09
N LYS A 127 -24.37 12.16 -26.93
CA LYS A 127 -24.86 10.83 -26.48
C LYS A 127 -23.92 10.20 -25.46
N LEU A 128 -22.61 10.26 -25.68
CA LEU A 128 -21.62 9.77 -24.71
C LEU A 128 -21.73 10.52 -23.38
N SER A 129 -21.80 11.85 -23.43
CA SER A 129 -21.95 12.69 -22.23
C SER A 129 -23.25 12.40 -21.46
N MET A 130 -24.34 12.12 -22.17
CA MET A 130 -25.64 11.75 -21.59
C MET A 130 -25.59 10.38 -20.93
N SER A 131 -24.94 9.38 -21.55
CA SER A 131 -24.73 8.07 -20.93
C SER A 131 -23.94 8.19 -19.62
N LEU A 132 -22.91 9.03 -19.60
CA LEU A 132 -22.11 9.28 -18.38
C LEU A 132 -22.91 10.02 -17.31
N ASN A 133 -23.73 11.01 -17.71
CA ASN A 133 -24.63 11.71 -16.80
C ASN A 133 -25.71 10.78 -16.21
N ASN A 134 -26.27 9.86 -17.02
CA ASN A 134 -27.26 8.89 -16.56
C ASN A 134 -26.67 7.93 -15.51
N LEU A 135 -25.41 7.55 -15.68
CA LEU A 135 -24.68 6.79 -14.68
C LEU A 135 -24.53 7.58 -13.38
N LEU A 136 -24.12 8.85 -13.44
CA LEU A 136 -24.02 9.73 -12.26
C LEU A 136 -25.36 9.93 -11.54
N ALA A 137 -26.43 10.08 -12.32
CA ALA A 137 -27.78 10.26 -11.80
C ALA A 137 -28.38 8.95 -11.27
N SER A 138 -27.75 7.80 -11.51
CA SER A 138 -28.23 6.51 -11.02
C SER A 138 -28.07 6.41 -9.50
N PRO A 139 -29.13 6.07 -8.76
CA PRO A 139 -29.04 5.77 -7.32
C PRO A 139 -28.01 4.67 -6.99
N SER A 140 -27.79 3.72 -7.92
CA SER A 140 -26.79 2.66 -7.74
C SER A 140 -25.35 3.19 -7.75
N PHE A 141 -25.10 4.31 -8.44
CA PHE A 141 -23.78 4.91 -8.53
C PHE A 141 -23.47 5.86 -7.38
N GLY A 142 -24.50 6.33 -6.64
CA GLY A 142 -24.34 7.20 -5.47
C GLY A 142 -23.36 6.64 -4.43
N GLY A 143 -23.40 5.32 -4.19
CA GLY A 143 -22.48 4.64 -3.27
C GLY A 143 -21.01 4.59 -3.72
N TRP A 144 -20.70 5.00 -4.95
CA TRP A 144 -19.33 5.10 -5.48
C TRP A 144 -18.76 6.52 -5.34
N LEU A 145 -19.61 7.52 -5.08
CA LEU A 145 -19.21 8.90 -4.82
C LEU A 145 -18.59 9.05 -3.43
N ASP A 146 -19.10 8.28 -2.47
CA ASP A 146 -18.71 8.38 -1.06
C ASP A 146 -17.75 7.25 -0.66
N GLY A 147 -16.77 7.57 0.20
CA GLY A 147 -15.93 6.59 0.87
C GLY A 147 -14.43 6.91 0.87
N ALA A 148 -13.65 5.98 1.41
CA ALA A 148 -12.20 6.07 1.41
C ALA A 148 -11.67 6.02 -0.04
N GLN A 149 -10.64 6.80 -0.33
CA GLN A 149 -9.99 6.76 -1.64
C GLN A 149 -9.31 5.41 -1.87
N LEU A 150 -9.38 4.91 -3.10
CA LEU A 150 -8.57 3.79 -3.55
C LEU A 150 -7.09 4.19 -3.58
N ASP A 151 -6.39 3.95 -2.48
CA ASP A 151 -4.97 4.25 -2.29
C ASP A 151 -4.23 2.98 -1.86
N MET A 152 -3.29 2.51 -2.69
CA MET A 152 -2.56 1.27 -2.43
C MET A 152 -1.73 1.34 -1.14
N LYS A 153 -1.17 2.51 -0.78
CA LYS A 153 -0.41 2.65 0.46
C LYS A 153 -1.31 2.43 1.67
N LYS A 154 -2.51 3.03 1.66
CA LYS A 154 -3.51 2.87 2.74
C LYS A 154 -4.14 1.48 2.77
N LEU A 155 -4.21 0.78 1.65
CA LEU A 155 -4.65 -0.62 1.63
C LEU A 155 -3.58 -1.58 2.18
N LEU A 156 -2.30 -1.27 1.99
CA LEU A 156 -1.21 -2.12 2.46
C LEU A 156 -0.78 -1.80 3.90
N TYR A 157 -0.94 -0.55 4.33
CA TYR A 157 -0.45 -0.07 5.62
C TYR A 157 -1.45 0.88 6.30
N THR A 158 -1.43 0.90 7.64
CA THR A 158 -2.05 1.97 8.45
C THR A 158 -1.19 3.24 8.38
N ASP A 159 -1.71 4.40 8.80
CA ASP A 159 -0.94 5.65 8.85
C ASP A 159 0.30 5.55 9.75
N GLN A 160 0.27 4.65 10.74
CA GLN A 160 1.39 4.32 11.64
C GLN A 160 2.38 3.29 11.03
N GLY A 161 2.18 2.88 9.78
CA GLY A 161 3.02 1.91 9.07
C GLY A 161 2.63 0.44 9.27
N LYS A 162 1.62 0.12 10.09
CA LYS A 162 1.20 -1.28 10.36
C LYS A 162 0.70 -2.02 9.14
N PRO A 163 1.20 -3.24 8.83
CA PRO A 163 0.75 -3.98 7.68
C PRO A 163 -0.73 -4.29 7.85
N ARG A 164 -1.45 -4.17 6.75
CA ARG A 164 -2.88 -4.34 6.71
C ARG A 164 -3.24 -5.53 5.82
N LEU A 165 -4.08 -6.41 6.35
CA LEU A 165 -4.84 -7.36 5.55
C LEU A 165 -6.12 -6.65 5.08
N SER A 166 -6.06 -6.13 3.85
CA SER A 166 -7.20 -5.52 3.19
C SER A 166 -7.97 -6.56 2.39
N ILE A 167 -9.22 -6.79 2.79
CA ILE A 167 -10.16 -7.66 2.08
C ILE A 167 -11.12 -6.76 1.30
N ILE A 168 -11.08 -6.84 -0.02
CA ILE A 168 -11.99 -6.07 -0.88
C ILE A 168 -13.12 -6.98 -1.31
N SER A 169 -14.31 -6.79 -0.74
CA SER A 169 -15.48 -7.59 -1.08
C SER A 169 -16.21 -6.96 -2.26
N ILE A 170 -16.33 -7.73 -3.34
CA ILE A 170 -17.01 -7.33 -4.59
C ILE A 170 -18.24 -8.20 -4.86
N ALA A 171 -18.67 -9.01 -3.88
CA ALA A 171 -19.73 -10.00 -4.05
C ALA A 171 -21.11 -9.39 -4.32
N HIS A 172 -21.35 -8.16 -3.82
CA HIS A 172 -22.60 -7.42 -4.02
C HIS A 172 -22.66 -6.67 -5.36
N LEU A 173 -21.55 -6.58 -6.09
CA LEU A 173 -21.48 -5.88 -7.37
C LEU A 173 -21.98 -6.76 -8.52
N SER A 174 -22.65 -6.12 -9.47
CA SER A 174 -22.96 -6.70 -10.78
C SER A 174 -21.68 -6.99 -11.57
N ASP A 175 -21.76 -7.83 -12.60
CA ASP A 175 -20.58 -8.23 -13.39
C ASP A 175 -19.86 -7.03 -14.04
N SER A 176 -20.61 -6.04 -14.51
CA SER A 176 -20.04 -4.82 -15.12
C SER A 176 -19.33 -3.94 -14.08
N GLU A 177 -19.97 -3.70 -12.93
CA GLU A 177 -19.38 -2.96 -11.81
C GLU A 177 -18.12 -3.66 -11.27
N ARG A 178 -18.15 -5.00 -11.22
CA ARG A 178 -17.04 -5.82 -10.75
C ARG A 178 -15.86 -5.75 -11.71
N MET A 179 -16.09 -5.90 -13.01
CA MET A 179 -15.07 -5.74 -14.05
C MET A 179 -14.45 -4.35 -14.02
N PHE A 180 -15.28 -3.32 -13.89
CA PHE A 180 -14.84 -1.94 -13.77
C PHE A 180 -13.92 -1.75 -12.55
N PHE A 181 -14.39 -2.14 -11.36
CA PHE A 181 -13.64 -1.95 -10.13
C PHE A 181 -12.31 -2.71 -10.15
N VAL A 182 -12.32 -3.98 -10.58
CA VAL A 182 -11.09 -4.79 -10.69
C VAL A 182 -10.10 -4.14 -11.67
N THR A 183 -10.58 -3.60 -12.79
CA THR A 183 -9.72 -2.91 -13.75
C THR A 183 -9.03 -1.70 -13.12
N ILE A 184 -9.75 -0.85 -12.39
CA ILE A 184 -9.14 0.29 -11.70
C ILE A 184 -8.15 -0.20 -10.64
N LEU A 185 -8.55 -1.16 -9.80
CA LEU A 185 -7.69 -1.70 -8.75
C LEU A 185 -6.35 -2.23 -9.30
N LEU A 186 -6.38 -2.96 -10.40
CA LEU A 186 -5.17 -3.50 -11.03
C LEU A 186 -4.27 -2.39 -11.60
N ASN A 187 -4.86 -1.33 -12.18
CA ASN A 187 -4.10 -0.19 -12.68
C ASN A 187 -3.49 0.65 -11.54
N GLU A 188 -4.23 0.86 -10.46
CA GLU A 188 -3.70 1.54 -9.25
C GLU A 188 -2.57 0.71 -8.62
N LEU A 189 -2.72 -0.62 -8.56
CA LEU A 189 -1.67 -1.52 -8.09
C LEU A 189 -0.42 -1.46 -8.98
N LEU A 190 -0.59 -1.40 -10.31
CA LEU A 190 0.52 -1.21 -11.25
C LEU A 190 1.20 0.14 -11.08
N GLY A 191 0.42 1.22 -10.96
CA GLY A 191 0.93 2.56 -10.72
C GLY A 191 1.76 2.60 -9.45
N TRP A 192 1.22 2.07 -8.35
CA TRP A 192 1.95 1.93 -7.09
C TRP A 192 3.23 1.11 -7.26
N MET A 193 3.16 -0.07 -7.88
CA MET A 193 4.31 -0.96 -8.08
C MET A 193 5.47 -0.25 -8.79
N ARG A 194 5.18 0.56 -9.81
CA ARG A 194 6.21 1.29 -10.59
C ARG A 194 6.91 2.40 -9.81
N THR A 195 6.26 2.95 -8.78
CA THR A 195 6.89 3.91 -7.87
C THR A 195 7.84 3.25 -6.86
N GLN A 196 7.83 1.92 -6.75
CA GLN A 196 8.67 1.20 -5.80
C GLN A 196 10.07 0.94 -6.37
N PRO A 197 11.13 1.02 -5.55
CA PRO A 197 12.43 0.56 -5.98
C PRO A 197 12.46 -0.98 -6.09
N GLY A 198 13.23 -1.47 -7.06
CA GLY A 198 13.42 -2.90 -7.27
C GLY A 198 13.93 -3.60 -6.00
N THR A 199 13.48 -4.82 -5.74
CA THR A 199 13.88 -5.58 -4.55
C THR A 199 13.74 -7.09 -4.77
N SER A 200 14.60 -7.85 -4.10
CA SER A 200 14.49 -9.31 -4.00
C SER A 200 13.56 -9.78 -2.87
N SER A 201 13.13 -8.86 -1.99
CA SER A 201 12.29 -9.17 -0.83
C SER A 201 10.81 -8.94 -1.13
N LEU A 202 9.94 -9.79 -0.56
CA LEU A 202 8.50 -9.60 -0.63
C LEU A 202 8.08 -8.32 0.13
N ARG A 203 7.31 -7.46 -0.52
CA ARG A 203 6.69 -6.24 0.03
C ARG A 203 5.21 -6.43 0.31
N ALA A 204 4.50 -7.00 -0.66
CA ALA A 204 3.06 -7.17 -0.60
C ALA A 204 2.62 -8.41 -1.38
N VAL A 205 1.43 -8.91 -1.08
CA VAL A 205 0.77 -9.98 -1.85
C VAL A 205 -0.58 -9.48 -2.32
N PHE A 206 -0.81 -9.52 -3.62
CA PHE A 206 -2.13 -9.38 -4.21
C PHE A 206 -2.72 -10.77 -4.42
N TYR A 207 -3.80 -11.06 -3.69
CA TYR A 207 -4.54 -12.31 -3.80
C TYR A 207 -5.89 -12.05 -4.46
N MET A 208 -6.19 -12.79 -5.52
CA MET A 208 -7.47 -12.75 -6.20
C MET A 208 -8.10 -14.14 -6.18
N ASP A 209 -9.21 -14.26 -5.44
CA ASP A 209 -10.06 -15.44 -5.47
C ASP A 209 -10.99 -15.37 -6.69
N GLU A 210 -11.14 -16.50 -7.38
CA GLU A 210 -11.91 -16.65 -8.62
C GLU A 210 -11.54 -15.64 -9.73
N VAL A 211 -10.42 -15.90 -10.42
CA VAL A 211 -9.95 -15.06 -11.56
C VAL A 211 -10.71 -15.32 -12.87
N TYR A 212 -11.66 -16.27 -12.89
CA TYR A 212 -12.53 -16.52 -14.05
C TYR A 212 -13.24 -15.24 -14.53
N GLY A 213 -13.33 -15.06 -15.85
CA GLY A 213 -13.92 -13.87 -16.49
C GLY A 213 -12.98 -12.66 -16.61
N TYR A 214 -12.01 -12.50 -15.71
CA TYR A 214 -11.02 -11.39 -15.77
C TYR A 214 -9.79 -11.70 -16.60
N PHE A 215 -9.51 -12.98 -16.79
CA PHE A 215 -8.33 -13.45 -17.51
C PHE A 215 -8.62 -14.59 -18.52
N PRO A 216 -9.61 -14.43 -19.41
CA PRO A 216 -10.01 -15.47 -20.36
C PRO A 216 -8.96 -15.68 -21.47
N PRO A 217 -8.89 -16.85 -22.11
CA PRO A 217 -7.87 -17.17 -23.13
C PRO A 217 -8.02 -16.34 -24.41
N VAL A 218 -9.26 -16.15 -24.90
CA VAL A 218 -9.53 -15.51 -26.19
C VAL A 218 -9.90 -14.04 -26.05
N ALA A 219 -10.83 -13.72 -25.16
CA ALA A 219 -11.29 -12.36 -24.97
C ALA A 219 -10.20 -11.48 -24.32
N LYS A 220 -10.29 -10.16 -24.55
CA LYS A 220 -9.41 -9.15 -23.97
C LYS A 220 -10.24 -8.18 -23.11
N PRO A 221 -10.78 -8.62 -21.97
CA PRO A 221 -11.42 -7.69 -21.05
C PRO A 221 -10.41 -6.65 -20.55
N PRO A 222 -10.86 -5.48 -20.09
CA PRO A 222 -10.00 -4.38 -19.66
C PRO A 222 -9.10 -4.74 -18.46
N SER A 223 -9.47 -5.74 -17.65
CA SER A 223 -8.65 -6.27 -16.55
C SER A 223 -7.47 -7.12 -17.02
N LYS A 224 -7.50 -7.68 -18.24
CA LYS A 224 -6.50 -8.64 -18.71
C LYS A 224 -5.12 -8.00 -18.99
N PRO A 225 -5.01 -6.88 -19.72
CA PRO A 225 -3.73 -6.21 -19.92
C PRO A 225 -2.98 -5.86 -18.63
N PRO A 226 -3.59 -5.18 -17.63
CA PRO A 226 -2.86 -4.85 -16.41
C PRO A 226 -2.47 -6.10 -15.60
N MET A 227 -3.32 -7.13 -15.57
CA MET A 227 -2.98 -8.42 -14.96
C MET A 227 -1.76 -9.08 -15.62
N LEU A 228 -1.66 -9.06 -16.96
CA LEU A 228 -0.49 -9.59 -17.68
C LEU A 228 0.80 -8.84 -17.32
N VAL A 229 0.73 -7.52 -17.17
CA VAL A 229 1.89 -6.70 -16.78
C VAL A 229 2.33 -7.06 -15.36
N LEU A 230 1.38 -7.16 -14.42
CA LEU A 230 1.67 -7.59 -13.04
C LEU A 230 2.34 -8.97 -13.01
N LEU A 231 1.76 -9.97 -13.71
CA LEU A 231 2.33 -11.32 -13.74
C LEU A 231 3.76 -11.36 -14.31
N LYS A 232 4.12 -10.46 -15.23
CA LYS A 232 5.46 -10.39 -15.83
C LYS A 232 6.47 -9.61 -14.98
N GLN A 233 6.04 -8.52 -14.35
CA GLN A 233 6.95 -7.52 -13.79
C GLN A 233 6.93 -7.43 -12.26
N ALA A 234 5.82 -7.80 -11.60
CA ALA A 234 5.62 -7.57 -10.16
C ALA A 234 6.70 -8.17 -9.26
N ARG A 235 7.27 -9.31 -9.67
CA ARG A 235 8.38 -9.97 -8.97
C ARG A 235 9.57 -9.03 -8.74
N ALA A 236 9.95 -8.22 -9.73
CA ALA A 236 11.12 -7.34 -9.64
C ALA A 236 10.96 -6.23 -8.59
N PHE A 237 9.72 -5.91 -8.23
CA PHE A 237 9.36 -4.87 -7.28
C PHE A 237 8.90 -5.44 -5.92
N GLY A 238 9.03 -6.75 -5.72
CA GLY A 238 8.62 -7.41 -4.48
C GLY A 238 7.10 -7.54 -4.30
N LEU A 239 6.31 -7.45 -5.37
CA LEU A 239 4.87 -7.72 -5.33
C LEU A 239 4.60 -9.16 -5.77
N GLY A 240 4.08 -9.98 -4.84
CA GLY A 240 3.63 -11.34 -5.12
C GLY A 240 2.19 -11.35 -5.65
N ILE A 241 1.94 -12.11 -6.71
CA ILE A 241 0.59 -12.30 -7.27
C ILE A 241 0.15 -13.74 -7.00
N VAL A 242 -1.00 -13.91 -6.37
CA VAL A 242 -1.62 -15.22 -6.11
C VAL A 242 -3.02 -15.22 -6.70
N LEU A 243 -3.25 -16.10 -7.67
CA LEU A 243 -4.54 -16.25 -8.34
C LEU A 243 -5.14 -17.60 -8.00
N ALA A 244 -6.44 -17.64 -7.72
CA ALA A 244 -7.19 -18.86 -7.53
C ALA A 244 -8.37 -18.94 -8.53
N THR A 245 -8.70 -20.15 -8.96
CA THR A 245 -9.82 -20.41 -9.87
C THR A 245 -10.37 -21.81 -9.63
N GLN A 246 -11.67 -21.99 -9.82
CA GLN A 246 -12.27 -23.32 -9.92
C GLN A 246 -12.29 -23.86 -11.36
N ASN A 247 -12.19 -22.96 -12.35
CA ASN A 247 -12.32 -23.26 -13.77
C ASN A 247 -10.98 -23.01 -14.50
N PRO A 248 -10.03 -23.96 -14.43
CA PRO A 248 -8.70 -23.75 -14.98
C PRO A 248 -8.69 -23.68 -16.51
N VAL A 249 -9.63 -24.33 -17.22
CA VAL A 249 -9.68 -24.37 -18.70
C VAL A 249 -9.97 -23.02 -19.34
N ASP A 250 -10.68 -22.15 -18.63
CA ASP A 250 -11.12 -20.85 -19.15
C ASP A 250 -10.17 -19.70 -18.78
N LEU A 251 -8.91 -20.03 -18.50
CA LEU A 251 -7.85 -19.05 -18.26
C LEU A 251 -6.83 -18.99 -19.39
N ASP A 252 -6.24 -17.81 -19.59
CA ASP A 252 -5.12 -17.63 -20.51
C ASP A 252 -3.83 -18.26 -19.95
N TYR A 253 -3.62 -19.54 -20.24
CA TYR A 253 -2.43 -20.29 -19.84
C TYR A 253 -1.11 -19.68 -20.33
N LYS A 254 -1.10 -19.00 -21.49
CA LYS A 254 0.13 -18.34 -21.95
C LYS A 254 0.51 -17.21 -21.00
N GLY A 255 -0.47 -16.47 -20.49
CA GLY A 255 -0.27 -15.48 -19.43
C GLY A 255 0.23 -16.08 -18.12
N LEU A 256 -0.31 -17.26 -17.74
CA LEU A 256 0.05 -17.97 -16.52
C LEU A 256 1.44 -18.63 -16.54
N SER A 257 2.09 -18.74 -17.70
CA SER A 257 3.48 -19.25 -17.78
C SER A 257 4.49 -18.49 -16.90
N ASN A 258 4.19 -17.24 -16.53
CA ASN A 258 5.01 -16.44 -15.62
C ASN A 258 4.82 -16.81 -14.12
N ILE A 259 3.89 -17.70 -13.80
CA ILE A 259 3.64 -18.18 -12.44
C ILE A 259 4.69 -19.24 -12.09
N GLY A 260 5.56 -18.90 -11.13
CA GLY A 260 6.63 -19.78 -10.67
C GLY A 260 6.18 -20.90 -9.73
N THR A 261 5.00 -20.82 -9.13
CA THR A 261 4.50 -21.84 -8.18
C THR A 261 3.03 -22.13 -8.41
N TRP A 262 2.71 -23.41 -8.63
CA TRP A 262 1.38 -23.92 -8.91
C TRP A 262 0.93 -24.82 -7.78
N PHE A 263 -0.30 -24.61 -7.30
CA PHE A 263 -0.97 -25.49 -6.35
C PHE A 263 -2.16 -26.13 -7.05
N LEU A 264 -2.01 -27.39 -7.44
CA LEU A 264 -3.02 -28.11 -8.21
C LEU A 264 -3.82 -29.00 -7.28
N GLY A 265 -5.11 -28.69 -7.14
CA GLY A 265 -6.05 -29.54 -6.42
C GLY A 265 -6.51 -30.73 -7.26
N ARG A 266 -7.52 -31.42 -6.76
CA ARG A 266 -8.16 -32.52 -7.49
C ARG A 266 -8.90 -31.99 -8.72
N LEU A 267 -8.53 -32.48 -9.91
CA LEU A 267 -9.19 -32.17 -11.17
C LEU A 267 -10.24 -33.24 -11.49
N GLN A 268 -11.48 -32.82 -11.72
CA GLN A 268 -12.60 -33.74 -11.95
C GLN A 268 -12.74 -34.15 -13.42
N THR A 269 -12.59 -33.20 -14.36
CA THR A 269 -12.81 -33.48 -15.79
C THR A 269 -11.51 -33.84 -16.51
N GLN A 270 -11.61 -34.67 -17.55
CA GLN A 270 -10.47 -35.04 -18.38
C GLN A 270 -9.87 -33.84 -19.12
N ARG A 271 -10.73 -32.91 -19.56
CA ARG A 271 -10.34 -31.68 -20.25
C ARG A 271 -9.51 -30.75 -19.36
N ASP A 272 -9.90 -30.60 -18.09
CA ASP A 272 -9.13 -29.80 -17.12
C ASP A 272 -7.74 -30.39 -16.88
N LYS A 273 -7.67 -31.72 -16.73
CA LYS A 273 -6.40 -32.45 -16.57
C LYS A 273 -5.49 -32.24 -17.76
N GLU A 274 -5.99 -32.45 -18.98
CA GLU A 274 -5.19 -32.32 -20.20
C GLU A 274 -4.61 -30.92 -20.36
N ARG A 275 -5.39 -29.87 -20.06
CA ARG A 275 -4.93 -28.47 -20.13
C ARG A 275 -3.94 -28.10 -19.04
N VAL A 276 -4.16 -28.54 -17.81
CA VAL A 276 -3.21 -28.32 -16.73
C VAL A 276 -1.88 -29.01 -17.03
N LEU A 277 -1.91 -30.26 -17.51
CA LEU A 277 -0.70 -31.00 -17.87
C LEU A 277 0.05 -30.36 -19.05
N GLU A 278 -0.66 -29.88 -20.07
CA GLU A 278 -0.05 -29.12 -21.18
C GLU A 278 0.64 -27.84 -20.67
N GLY A 279 0.04 -27.13 -19.72
CA GLY A 279 0.65 -25.97 -19.07
C GLY A 279 1.92 -26.30 -18.27
N LEU A 280 1.89 -27.39 -17.49
CA LEU A 280 3.05 -27.84 -16.71
C LEU A 280 4.19 -28.35 -17.59
N GLU A 281 3.86 -29.05 -18.67
CA GLU A 281 4.83 -29.54 -19.67
C GLU A 281 5.56 -28.37 -20.34
N GLY A 282 4.82 -27.32 -20.72
CA GLY A 282 5.41 -26.08 -21.25
C GLY A 282 6.33 -25.37 -20.25
N ALA A 283 5.94 -25.30 -18.98
CA ALA A 283 6.78 -24.72 -17.92
C ALA A 283 8.05 -25.55 -17.67
N ALA A 284 7.92 -26.87 -17.59
CA ALA A 284 9.03 -27.80 -17.38
C ALA A 284 10.05 -27.72 -18.53
N ALA A 285 9.58 -27.60 -19.78
CA ALA A 285 10.41 -27.44 -20.96
C ALA A 285 11.27 -26.16 -20.91
N GLN A 286 10.75 -25.05 -20.36
CA GLN A 286 11.52 -23.81 -20.18
C GLN A 286 12.63 -23.95 -19.13
N THR A 287 12.40 -24.77 -18.09
CA THR A 287 13.38 -25.03 -17.02
C THR A 287 14.34 -26.19 -17.29
N GLY A 288 14.14 -26.94 -18.39
CA GLY A 288 14.95 -28.14 -18.71
C GLY A 288 14.68 -29.35 -17.81
N ALA A 289 13.55 -29.35 -17.07
CA ALA A 289 13.17 -30.42 -16.16
C ALA A 289 12.50 -31.59 -16.91
N ARG A 290 12.74 -32.83 -16.45
CA ARG A 290 12.15 -34.03 -17.05
C ARG A 290 10.70 -34.16 -16.59
N PHE A 291 9.75 -34.03 -17.52
CA PHE A 291 8.31 -34.12 -17.25
C PHE A 291 7.78 -35.53 -17.55
N ASP A 292 7.27 -36.23 -16.53
CA ASP A 292 6.56 -37.51 -16.70
C ASP A 292 5.06 -37.28 -16.54
N ARG A 293 4.37 -37.26 -17.69
CA ARG A 293 2.93 -37.01 -17.76
C ARG A 293 2.11 -38.09 -17.06
N GLY A 294 2.49 -39.36 -17.19
CA GLY A 294 1.74 -40.49 -16.63
C GLY A 294 1.81 -40.53 -15.10
N ALA A 295 3.00 -40.31 -14.53
CA ALA A 295 3.17 -40.22 -13.08
C ALA A 295 2.39 -39.04 -12.48
N MET A 296 2.34 -37.90 -13.19
CA MET A 296 1.62 -36.72 -12.74
C MET A 296 0.10 -36.91 -12.76
N GLU A 297 -0.43 -37.58 -13.78
CA GLU A 297 -1.86 -37.95 -13.86
C GLU A 297 -2.29 -38.83 -12.69
N GLN A 298 -1.49 -39.86 -12.37
CA GLN A 298 -1.76 -40.74 -11.22
C GLN A 298 -1.76 -39.96 -9.91
N THR A 299 -0.78 -39.06 -9.74
CA THR A 299 -0.65 -38.24 -8.54
C THR A 299 -1.84 -37.30 -8.37
N LEU A 300 -2.25 -36.57 -9.42
CA LEU A 300 -3.40 -35.68 -9.42
C LEU A 300 -4.72 -36.42 -9.14
N ALA A 301 -4.86 -37.65 -9.63
CA ALA A 301 -6.04 -38.48 -9.38
C ALA A 301 -6.13 -38.97 -7.93
N ALA A 302 -4.98 -39.14 -7.26
CA ALA A 302 -4.90 -39.62 -5.87
C ALA A 302 -5.04 -38.51 -4.81
N LEU A 303 -5.08 -37.23 -5.20
CA LEU A 303 -5.18 -36.12 -4.26
C LEU A 303 -6.49 -36.15 -3.44
N GLY A 304 -6.33 -36.07 -2.13
CA GLY A 304 -7.42 -35.91 -1.17
C GLY A 304 -7.87 -34.45 -1.00
N ASN A 305 -8.87 -34.23 -0.16
CA ASN A 305 -9.34 -32.88 0.15
C ASN A 305 -8.25 -32.05 0.85
N ARG A 306 -8.04 -30.82 0.39
CA ARG A 306 -7.05 -29.86 0.92
C ARG A 306 -5.59 -30.32 0.81
N VAL A 307 -5.34 -31.25 -0.11
CA VAL A 307 -4.02 -31.71 -0.54
C VAL A 307 -3.82 -31.24 -1.97
N PHE A 308 -2.65 -30.68 -2.25
CA PHE A 308 -2.31 -30.10 -3.53
C PHE A 308 -1.04 -30.75 -4.06
N LEU A 309 -0.96 -30.93 -5.37
CA LEU A 309 0.32 -31.10 -6.03
C LEU A 309 0.94 -29.70 -6.21
N MET A 310 2.02 -29.43 -5.48
CA MET A 310 2.77 -28.19 -5.61
C MET A 310 3.86 -28.37 -6.65
N ASN A 311 3.83 -27.57 -7.71
CA ASN A 311 4.91 -27.50 -8.69
C ASN A 311 5.57 -26.12 -8.63
N ASN A 312 6.85 -26.09 -8.28
CA ASN A 312 7.64 -24.87 -8.16
C ASN A 312 8.81 -24.94 -9.15
N VAL A 313 9.00 -23.90 -9.95
CA VAL A 313 10.07 -23.83 -10.95
C VAL A 313 11.48 -23.88 -10.34
N HIS A 314 11.60 -23.62 -9.04
CA HIS A 314 12.87 -23.69 -8.32
C HIS A 314 13.14 -25.04 -7.65
N ASP A 315 12.14 -25.92 -7.58
CA ASP A 315 12.28 -27.24 -6.95
C ASP A 315 12.64 -28.30 -7.99
N HIS A 316 13.39 -29.33 -7.59
CA HIS A 316 13.82 -30.41 -8.49
C HIS A 316 12.66 -31.30 -8.97
N ALA A 317 11.58 -31.38 -8.20
CA ALA A 317 10.41 -32.19 -8.50
C ALA A 317 9.15 -31.61 -7.83
N PRO A 318 7.96 -31.86 -8.40
CA PRO A 318 6.70 -31.57 -7.74
C PRO A 318 6.59 -32.29 -6.39
N THR A 319 5.95 -31.64 -5.41
CA THR A 319 5.75 -32.19 -4.06
C THR A 319 4.28 -32.20 -3.68
N ILE A 320 3.91 -33.08 -2.75
CA ILE A 320 2.57 -33.10 -2.17
C ILE A 320 2.53 -32.10 -1.02
N PHE A 321 1.68 -31.09 -1.17
CA PHE A 321 1.47 -30.04 -0.18
C PHE A 321 0.14 -30.26 0.55
N GLN A 322 0.21 -30.44 1.87
CA GLN A 322 -0.97 -30.51 2.72
C GLN A 322 -1.14 -29.19 3.47
N THR A 323 -2.35 -28.62 3.39
CA THR A 323 -2.66 -27.38 4.11
C THR A 323 -2.66 -27.60 5.63
N ARG A 324 -2.11 -26.62 6.35
CA ARG A 324 -2.29 -26.52 7.81
C ARG A 324 -3.72 -26.12 8.15
N TRP A 325 -4.12 -26.34 9.40
CA TRP A 325 -5.38 -25.80 9.92
C TRP A 325 -5.38 -24.26 9.87
N ALA A 326 -6.44 -23.68 9.31
CA ALA A 326 -6.64 -22.25 9.30
C ALA A 326 -6.88 -21.71 10.73
N MET A 327 -6.49 -20.46 10.98
CA MET A 327 -6.79 -19.75 12.23
C MET A 327 -8.24 -19.27 12.31
N SER A 328 -9.03 -19.50 11.26
CA SER A 328 -10.43 -19.10 11.14
C SER A 328 -11.35 -20.32 11.12
N HIS A 329 -12.53 -20.17 11.72
CA HIS A 329 -13.64 -21.09 11.50
C HIS A 329 -14.13 -20.90 10.07
N LEU A 330 -13.89 -21.89 9.20
CA LEU A 330 -14.25 -21.93 7.77
C LEU A 330 -15.78 -21.97 7.57
N ARG A 331 -16.48 -20.94 8.02
CA ARG A 331 -17.95 -20.87 8.14
C ARG A 331 -18.68 -20.48 6.86
N GLY A 332 -17.97 -20.41 5.73
CA GLY A 332 -18.48 -19.90 4.46
C GLY A 332 -18.40 -18.37 4.34
N PRO A 333 -18.99 -17.80 3.26
CA PRO A 333 -18.93 -16.36 2.98
C PRO A 333 -19.66 -15.55 4.06
N LEU A 334 -19.12 -14.36 4.36
CA LEU A 334 -19.72 -13.45 5.33
C LEU A 334 -20.98 -12.78 4.73
N SER A 335 -22.06 -12.72 5.52
CA SER A 335 -23.23 -11.93 5.13
C SER A 335 -22.98 -10.43 5.29
N ARG A 336 -23.81 -9.60 4.63
CA ARG A 336 -23.74 -8.14 4.71
C ARG A 336 -23.77 -7.63 6.16
N ASP A 337 -24.68 -8.15 6.97
CA ASP A 337 -24.83 -7.76 8.38
C ASP A 337 -23.62 -8.17 9.23
N GLN A 338 -22.98 -9.30 8.90
CA GLN A 338 -21.76 -9.74 9.58
C GLN A 338 -20.59 -8.81 9.24
N ILE A 339 -20.44 -8.41 7.98
CA ILE A 339 -19.43 -7.43 7.56
C ILE A 339 -19.69 -6.10 8.28
N GLN A 340 -20.95 -5.66 8.33
CA GLN A 340 -21.34 -4.44 9.01
C GLN A 340 -20.96 -4.46 10.49
N LYS A 341 -21.28 -5.54 11.20
CA LYS A 341 -20.92 -5.71 12.61
C LYS A 341 -19.42 -5.74 12.84
N LEU A 342 -18.64 -6.36 11.95
CA LEU A 342 -17.18 -6.43 12.07
C LEU A 342 -16.52 -5.08 11.83
N MET A 343 -17.02 -4.29 10.87
CA MET A 343 -16.41 -3.02 10.47
C MET A 343 -16.98 -1.79 11.19
N GLU A 344 -17.99 -1.95 12.05
CA GLU A 344 -18.62 -0.87 12.79
C GLU A 344 -17.62 0.01 13.57
N PRO A 345 -16.69 -0.56 14.37
CA PRO A 345 -15.71 0.26 15.10
C PRO A 345 -14.85 1.11 14.17
N ARG A 346 -14.42 0.51 13.05
CA ARG A 346 -13.54 1.18 12.07
C ARG A 346 -14.26 2.28 11.30
N ARG A 347 -15.54 2.10 10.98
CA ARG A 347 -16.37 3.16 10.39
C ARG A 347 -16.54 4.33 11.34
N GLN A 348 -16.72 4.06 12.63
CA GLN A 348 -16.83 5.12 13.64
C GLN A 348 -15.51 5.90 13.76
N GLU A 349 -14.37 5.22 13.81
CA GLU A 349 -13.04 5.86 13.80
C GLU A 349 -12.83 6.73 12.56
N LEU A 350 -13.15 6.24 11.36
CA LEU A 350 -13.03 7.01 10.12
C LEU A 350 -13.97 8.23 10.09
N SER A 351 -15.17 8.09 10.63
CA SER A 351 -16.13 9.19 10.73
C SER A 351 -15.67 10.25 11.75
N GLN A 352 -15.06 9.81 12.86
CA GLN A 352 -14.49 10.70 13.88
C GLN A 352 -13.22 11.40 13.40
N ALA A 353 -12.34 10.71 12.66
CA ALA A 353 -11.14 11.31 12.05
C ALA A 353 -11.51 12.37 10.99
N GLY A 354 -12.54 12.10 10.19
CA GLY A 354 -13.12 13.10 9.26
C GLY A 354 -13.76 14.29 9.99
N SER A 355 -14.31 14.05 11.18
CA SER A 355 -14.90 15.08 12.05
C SER A 355 -13.85 15.88 12.83
N GLN A 356 -12.69 15.30 13.16
CA GLN A 356 -11.61 15.99 13.88
C GLN A 356 -10.75 16.87 12.96
N ASN A 357 -10.54 16.46 11.70
CA ASN A 357 -9.99 17.36 10.67
C ASN A 357 -10.96 18.51 10.30
N THR A 358 -12.22 18.45 10.76
CA THR A 358 -13.19 19.54 10.67
C THR A 358 -13.46 20.20 12.03
N ALA A 359 -12.90 19.72 13.14
CA ALA A 359 -13.14 20.27 14.49
C ALA A 359 -12.15 21.37 14.89
N ASP A 360 -11.03 21.51 14.19
CA ASP A 360 -10.18 22.72 14.25
C ASP A 360 -10.57 23.77 13.18
N VAL A 361 -11.68 23.52 12.49
CA VAL A 361 -12.40 24.52 11.72
C VAL A 361 -13.72 24.73 12.45
N ASP A 362 -13.73 25.67 13.41
CA ASP A 362 -14.96 26.20 13.96
C ASP A 362 -15.98 26.36 12.82
N PRO A 363 -17.23 25.86 12.96
CA PRO A 363 -18.25 26.07 11.96
C PRO A 363 -18.67 27.52 12.04
N VAL A 364 -17.88 28.41 11.43
CA VAL A 364 -18.37 29.70 10.98
C VAL A 364 -19.20 29.42 9.73
N SER A 365 -20.33 28.72 9.93
CA SER A 365 -21.54 28.98 9.15
C SER A 365 -22.01 30.38 9.50
N SER A 366 -21.30 31.37 8.98
CA SER A 366 -21.90 32.65 8.68
C SER A 366 -22.30 32.61 7.20
N THR A 367 -23.41 31.93 6.92
CA THR A 367 -24.40 32.48 5.99
C THR A 367 -24.86 33.82 6.57
N HIS A 368 -24.01 34.83 6.45
CA HIS A 368 -24.41 36.19 6.67
C HIS A 368 -24.83 36.71 5.31
N ALA A 369 -26.11 37.08 5.24
CA ALA A 369 -26.65 37.89 4.16
C ALA A 369 -25.72 39.09 3.94
N ILE A 370 -24.90 38.99 2.91
CA ILE A 370 -24.35 40.16 2.25
C ILE A 370 -25.52 40.59 1.37
N ALA A 371 -26.29 41.57 1.83
CA ALA A 371 -26.98 42.43 0.89
C ALA A 371 -25.90 43.36 0.34
N PRO A 372 -25.49 43.25 -0.93
CA PRO A 372 -24.78 44.34 -1.55
C PRO A 372 -25.82 45.43 -1.79
N ALA A 373 -25.56 46.62 -1.27
CA ALA A 373 -26.06 47.80 -1.95
C ALA A 373 -25.50 47.70 -3.38
N LEU A 374 -26.36 47.36 -4.34
CA LEU A 374 -26.08 47.47 -5.77
C LEU A 374 -25.79 48.95 -6.04
N ALA A 375 -24.52 49.32 -5.92
CA ALA A 375 -24.02 50.60 -6.34
C ALA A 375 -23.04 50.34 -7.48
N GLU A 376 -23.38 50.89 -8.63
CA GLU A 376 -22.55 51.07 -9.82
C GLU A 376 -21.28 51.86 -9.46
N SER A 377 -20.36 51.27 -8.70
CA SER A 377 -19.13 51.93 -8.31
C SER A 377 -18.12 51.82 -9.46
N SER A 378 -17.72 52.98 -9.98
CA SER A 378 -16.65 53.10 -10.98
C SER A 378 -15.34 52.55 -10.40
N ARG A 379 -14.54 51.87 -11.22
CA ARG A 379 -13.22 51.32 -10.85
C ARG A 379 -12.44 52.30 -9.94
N PRO A 380 -12.09 51.90 -8.70
CA PRO A 380 -11.27 52.73 -7.82
C PRO A 380 -9.92 53.04 -8.46
N ILE A 381 -9.43 54.27 -8.27
CA ILE A 381 -8.12 54.67 -8.76
C ILE A 381 -7.07 54.13 -7.78
N VAL A 382 -6.39 53.05 -8.18
CA VAL A 382 -5.31 52.43 -7.40
C VAL A 382 -3.99 53.17 -7.69
N PRO A 383 -3.24 53.61 -6.67
CA PRO A 383 -1.91 54.19 -6.85
C PRO A 383 -0.95 53.28 -7.62
N ASN A 384 -0.12 53.85 -8.50
CA ASN A 384 0.81 53.09 -9.35
C ASN A 384 1.88 52.29 -8.57
N ASP A 385 2.12 52.62 -7.30
CA ASP A 385 3.05 51.93 -6.41
C ASP A 385 2.44 50.71 -5.70
N ILE A 386 1.14 50.47 -5.91
CA ILE A 386 0.44 49.25 -5.49
C ILE A 386 0.26 48.36 -6.73
N ALA A 387 0.77 47.13 -6.67
CA ALA A 387 0.51 46.17 -7.73
C ALA A 387 -0.98 45.77 -7.71
N GLU A 388 -1.67 45.96 -8.83
CA GLU A 388 -3.06 45.57 -9.00
C GLU A 388 -3.15 44.35 -9.93
N ARG A 389 -3.93 43.33 -9.56
CA ARG A 389 -4.15 42.11 -10.35
C ARG A 389 -5.61 41.70 -10.33
N PHE A 390 -6.03 41.02 -11.38
CA PHE A 390 -7.38 40.49 -11.55
C PHE A 390 -7.30 38.98 -11.67
N TRP A 391 -8.04 38.25 -10.84
CA TRP A 391 -8.14 36.81 -10.98
C TRP A 391 -9.10 36.49 -12.12
N LEU A 392 -8.64 35.69 -13.08
CA LEU A 392 -9.47 35.20 -14.18
C LEU A 392 -10.53 34.21 -13.65
N PRO A 393 -11.80 34.35 -14.06
CA PRO A 393 -12.87 33.44 -13.67
C PRO A 393 -12.64 32.03 -14.21
N SER A 394 -12.64 31.05 -13.31
CA SER A 394 -12.51 29.63 -13.66
C SER A 394 -13.84 28.99 -14.09
N LYS A 395 -14.96 29.69 -13.88
CA LYS A 395 -16.33 29.25 -14.17
C LYS A 395 -17.05 30.31 -14.99
N PRO A 396 -17.83 29.92 -16.02
CA PRO A 396 -18.67 30.87 -16.73
C PRO A 396 -19.79 31.37 -15.80
N PRO A 397 -20.12 32.67 -15.84
CA PRO A 397 -21.24 33.21 -15.07
C PRO A 397 -22.58 32.69 -15.59
N LEU A 398 -23.55 32.55 -14.69
CA LEU A 398 -24.92 32.18 -15.05
C LEU A 398 -25.65 33.36 -15.73
N ALA A 399 -26.55 33.04 -16.66
CA ALA A 399 -27.31 34.05 -17.38
C ALA A 399 -28.18 34.91 -16.43
N GLY A 400 -28.17 36.23 -16.63
CA GLY A 400 -28.95 37.18 -15.83
C GLY A 400 -28.36 37.51 -14.45
N ARG A 401 -27.11 37.14 -14.18
CA ARG A 401 -26.37 37.52 -12.97
C ARG A 401 -25.60 38.83 -13.16
N THR A 402 -25.44 39.57 -12.07
CA THR A 402 -24.56 40.75 -12.03
C THR A 402 -23.15 40.31 -11.72
N LEU A 403 -22.17 40.80 -12.47
CA LEU A 403 -20.75 40.46 -12.30
C LEU A 403 -20.05 41.56 -11.52
N VAL A 404 -19.34 41.20 -10.45
CA VAL A 404 -18.69 42.15 -9.54
C VAL A 404 -17.33 41.62 -9.11
N TYR A 405 -16.32 42.48 -9.13
CA TYR A 405 -15.03 42.21 -8.52
C TYR A 405 -15.05 42.56 -7.02
N HIS A 406 -14.60 41.63 -6.19
CA HIS A 406 -14.36 41.83 -4.76
C HIS A 406 -12.86 41.98 -4.47
N PRO A 407 -12.46 42.95 -3.64
CA PRO A 407 -11.05 43.16 -3.34
C PRO A 407 -10.51 42.11 -2.35
N GLY A 408 -9.21 41.88 -2.44
CA GLY A 408 -8.44 41.03 -1.55
C GLY A 408 -6.96 41.40 -1.63
N LEU A 409 -6.14 40.76 -0.82
CA LEU A 409 -4.69 40.92 -0.82
C LEU A 409 -4.05 39.58 -1.16
N LEU A 410 -3.22 39.56 -2.20
CA LEU A 410 -2.47 38.39 -2.63
C LEU A 410 -0.99 38.60 -2.35
N ALA A 411 -0.35 37.64 -1.70
CA ALA A 411 1.10 37.52 -1.66
C ALA A 411 1.56 36.21 -2.31
N THR A 412 2.58 36.29 -3.16
CA THR A 412 3.36 35.10 -3.56
C THR A 412 4.78 35.25 -3.04
N VAL A 413 5.30 34.20 -2.41
CA VAL A 413 6.56 34.22 -1.67
C VAL A 413 7.35 32.96 -1.93
N SER A 414 8.68 33.05 -1.87
CA SER A 414 9.58 31.90 -1.78
C SER A 414 10.20 31.88 -0.39
N CYS A 415 9.98 30.80 0.35
CA CYS A 415 10.49 30.61 1.71
C CYS A 415 11.66 29.63 1.69
N HIS A 416 12.80 30.02 2.24
CA HIS A 416 13.94 29.13 2.38
C HIS A 416 13.92 28.39 3.72
N TYR A 417 14.02 27.06 3.67
CA TYR A 417 14.16 26.21 4.85
C TYR A 417 15.53 25.57 4.85
N VAL A 418 16.28 25.77 5.94
CA VAL A 418 17.65 25.25 6.08
C VAL A 418 17.81 24.59 7.45
N ARG A 419 18.25 23.33 7.45
CA ARG A 419 18.67 22.62 8.66
C ARG A 419 19.67 21.53 8.32
N VAL A 420 20.94 21.79 8.64
CA VAL A 420 22.07 20.88 8.36
C VAL A 420 21.89 19.49 8.99
N SER A 421 21.36 19.42 10.22
CA SER A 421 21.12 18.13 10.90
C SER A 421 20.07 17.26 10.19
N ALA A 422 19.25 17.86 9.33
CA ALA A 422 18.17 17.22 8.59
C ALA A 422 18.47 17.15 7.08
N ASP A 423 19.67 17.54 6.64
CA ASP A 423 20.04 17.69 5.22
C ASP A 423 19.02 18.51 4.41
N LEU A 424 18.43 19.53 5.05
CA LEU A 424 17.42 20.39 4.46
C LEU A 424 18.07 21.69 3.97
N ASP A 425 17.97 21.96 2.68
CA ASP A 425 18.36 23.23 2.04
C ASP A 425 17.44 23.44 0.82
N THR A 426 16.27 24.04 1.02
CA THR A 426 15.21 24.05 0.00
C THR A 426 14.36 25.31 0.04
N TRP A 427 14.07 25.85 -1.16
CA TRP A 427 13.11 26.93 -1.36
C TRP A 427 11.73 26.38 -1.67
N VAL A 428 10.71 26.90 -1.00
CA VAL A 428 9.30 26.54 -1.22
C VAL A 428 8.51 27.78 -1.60
N ASP A 429 7.88 27.73 -2.76
CA ASP A 429 6.96 28.78 -3.21
C ASP A 429 5.60 28.61 -2.57
N ARG A 430 5.04 29.70 -2.06
CA ARG A 430 3.72 29.75 -1.40
C ARG A 430 2.93 30.95 -1.90
N SER A 431 1.62 30.81 -1.91
CA SER A 431 0.71 31.90 -2.26
C SER A 431 -0.32 32.06 -1.15
N LEU A 432 -0.48 33.27 -0.61
CA LEU A 432 -1.43 33.59 0.46
C LEU A 432 -2.45 34.59 -0.05
N LEU A 433 -3.72 34.26 0.09
CA LEU A 433 -4.85 35.08 -0.29
C LEU A 433 -5.63 35.50 0.95
N TYR A 434 -5.63 36.79 1.24
CA TYR A 434 -6.58 37.40 2.17
C TYR A 434 -7.77 37.94 1.39
N GLN A 435 -8.97 37.50 1.75
CA GLN A 435 -10.19 38.00 1.15
C GLN A 435 -10.79 39.09 2.02
N LEU A 436 -11.05 40.26 1.43
CA LEU A 436 -11.70 41.33 2.18
C LEU A 436 -13.17 40.96 2.38
N ASP A 437 -13.60 40.97 3.64
CA ASP A 437 -15.01 40.93 4.02
C ASP A 437 -15.54 42.37 4.19
N ARG A 438 -16.32 42.69 5.22
CA ARG A 438 -16.83 44.06 5.44
C ARG A 438 -15.79 45.05 5.94
N LYS A 439 -14.77 44.59 6.67
CA LYS A 439 -13.71 45.42 7.26
C LYS A 439 -12.38 44.70 7.17
N LEU A 440 -11.31 45.48 7.03
CA LEU A 440 -9.95 44.98 7.07
C LEU A 440 -9.68 44.31 8.42
N ALA A 441 -9.10 43.11 8.40
CA ALA A 441 -8.67 42.41 9.61
C ALA A 441 -7.48 43.14 10.26
N ASN A 442 -7.37 43.02 11.60
CA ASN A 442 -6.22 43.55 12.34
C ASN A 442 -4.90 42.88 11.90
N ASP A 443 -4.95 41.58 11.59
CA ASP A 443 -3.86 40.81 11.00
C ASP A 443 -4.38 40.11 9.74
N VAL A 444 -4.02 40.67 8.58
CA VAL A 444 -4.46 40.17 7.27
C VAL A 444 -3.89 38.78 6.97
N TRP A 445 -2.71 38.44 7.49
CA TRP A 445 -2.06 37.16 7.21
C TRP A 445 -2.62 36.05 8.08
N LEU A 446 -3.01 36.35 9.31
CA LEU A 446 -3.76 35.41 10.13
C LEU A 446 -5.12 35.04 9.51
N ALA A 447 -5.76 35.98 8.84
CA ALA A 447 -7.01 35.75 8.11
C ALA A 447 -6.81 35.30 6.65
N ALA A 448 -5.56 35.23 6.18
CA ALA A 448 -5.24 34.78 4.83
C ALA A 448 -5.28 33.25 4.74
N ARG A 449 -5.54 32.75 3.54
CA ARG A 449 -5.54 31.32 3.22
C ARG A 449 -4.40 31.00 2.28
N GLU A 450 -3.74 29.87 2.48
CA GLU A 450 -2.75 29.38 1.52
C GLU A 450 -3.46 28.81 0.29
N MET A 451 -3.01 29.23 -0.89
CA MET A 451 -3.54 28.81 -2.18
C MET A 451 -2.67 27.69 -2.76
N PRO A 452 -3.25 26.61 -3.29
CA PRO A 452 -2.48 25.56 -3.93
C PRO A 452 -1.71 26.10 -5.15
N PRO A 453 -0.54 25.49 -5.49
CA PRO A 453 0.19 25.84 -6.69
C PRO A 453 -0.68 25.70 -7.95
N GLY A 454 -0.55 26.64 -8.89
CA GLY A 454 -1.21 26.57 -10.19
C GLY A 454 -2.69 27.00 -10.23
N VAL A 455 -3.29 27.39 -9.09
CA VAL A 455 -4.70 27.81 -9.03
C VAL A 455 -4.92 29.28 -9.42
N LEU A 456 -3.88 30.10 -9.34
CA LEU A 456 -3.95 31.54 -9.57
C LEU A 456 -3.60 31.89 -11.02
N GLU A 457 -4.61 32.13 -11.84
CA GLU A 457 -4.46 32.75 -13.16
C GLU A 457 -4.76 34.25 -13.07
N LEU A 458 -3.73 35.08 -13.25
CA LEU A 458 -3.81 36.52 -13.00
C LEU A 458 -3.69 37.33 -14.30
N SER A 459 -4.55 38.32 -14.43
CA SER A 459 -4.49 39.36 -15.47
C SER A 459 -4.06 40.71 -14.88
N GLY A 460 -3.46 41.55 -15.72
CA GLY A 460 -3.18 42.96 -15.40
C GLY A 460 -4.34 43.92 -15.72
N GLN A 461 -5.39 43.44 -16.39
CA GLN A 461 -6.57 44.21 -16.76
C GLN A 461 -7.85 43.48 -16.32
N PRO A 462 -8.92 44.21 -15.94
CA PRO A 462 -10.22 43.61 -15.64
C PRO A 462 -10.85 42.99 -16.88
N GLU A 463 -11.68 41.97 -16.67
CA GLU A 463 -12.60 41.51 -17.72
C GLU A 463 -13.76 42.47 -17.94
N ASP A 464 -14.25 42.51 -19.17
CA ASP A 464 -15.39 43.35 -19.55
C ASP A 464 -16.67 42.91 -18.83
N GLY A 465 -17.51 43.89 -18.47
CA GLY A 465 -18.83 43.64 -17.88
C GLY A 465 -18.85 43.44 -16.35
N TYR A 466 -17.69 43.50 -15.68
CA TYR A 466 -17.61 43.47 -14.21
C TYR A 466 -17.70 44.88 -13.61
N GLY A 467 -18.56 45.03 -12.58
CA GLY A 467 -18.51 46.15 -11.65
C GLY A 467 -17.45 45.96 -10.55
N PHE A 468 -17.26 46.95 -9.70
CA PHE A 468 -16.33 46.89 -8.57
C PHE A 468 -17.08 47.09 -7.25
N SER A 469 -16.78 46.28 -6.25
CA SER A 469 -17.26 46.52 -4.88
C SER A 469 -16.38 47.54 -4.16
N GLU A 470 -16.87 48.02 -3.02
CA GLU A 470 -16.20 49.05 -2.23
C GLU A 470 -14.81 48.60 -1.76
N LEU A 471 -13.82 49.45 -2.02
CA LEU A 471 -12.43 49.24 -1.59
C LEU A 471 -12.12 50.16 -0.39
N PRO A 472 -11.77 49.61 0.79
CA PRO A 472 -11.41 50.41 1.94
C PRO A 472 -10.19 51.30 1.67
N GLY A 473 -10.21 52.52 2.21
CA GLY A 473 -9.11 53.47 2.03
C GLY A 473 -7.75 52.96 2.52
N GLU A 474 -7.73 52.05 3.49
CA GLU A 474 -6.48 51.42 3.96
C GLU A 474 -5.80 50.57 2.88
N MET A 475 -6.56 49.92 1.99
CA MET A 475 -6.03 49.15 0.85
C MET A 475 -5.54 50.04 -0.30
N LEU A 476 -5.83 51.35 -0.26
CA LEU A 476 -5.27 52.34 -1.19
C LEU A 476 -4.00 53.01 -0.65
N ASN A 477 -3.55 52.67 0.57
CA ASN A 477 -2.39 53.28 1.19
C ASN A 477 -1.12 52.46 0.96
N SER A 478 -0.23 52.94 0.09
CA SER A 478 1.01 52.24 -0.28
C SER A 478 2.00 52.04 0.88
N LYS A 479 1.92 52.83 1.96
CA LYS A 479 2.71 52.58 3.17
C LYS A 479 2.27 51.31 3.89
N GLN A 480 0.99 50.95 3.78
CA GLN A 480 0.41 49.77 4.42
C GLN A 480 0.98 48.48 3.82
N TYR A 481 1.19 48.45 2.50
CA TYR A 481 1.80 47.32 1.79
C TYR A 481 3.20 46.99 2.31
N LYS A 482 4.01 48.01 2.65
CA LYS A 482 5.33 47.81 3.27
C LYS A 482 5.25 47.24 4.69
N SER A 483 4.16 47.51 5.42
CA SER A 483 3.92 46.88 6.73
C SER A 483 3.54 45.42 6.51
N TRP A 484 2.54 45.17 5.66
CA TRP A 484 2.09 43.81 5.35
C TRP A 484 3.22 42.92 4.83
N GLU A 485 4.12 43.44 3.99
CA GLU A 485 5.29 42.69 3.52
C GLU A 485 6.21 42.24 4.68
N LYS A 486 6.42 43.09 5.69
CA LYS A 486 7.21 42.74 6.88
C LYS A 486 6.47 41.76 7.80
N ASP A 487 5.18 42.01 8.00
CA ASP A 487 4.31 41.18 8.82
C ASP A 487 4.18 39.76 8.22
N LEU A 488 4.21 39.66 6.88
CA LEU A 488 4.17 38.40 6.16
C LEU A 488 5.37 37.51 6.47
N ALA A 489 6.59 38.08 6.47
CA ALA A 489 7.79 37.32 6.80
C ALA A 489 7.78 36.81 8.25
N ASP A 490 7.24 37.59 9.19
CA ASP A 490 7.07 37.16 10.59
C ASP A 490 5.97 36.09 10.73
N HIS A 491 4.86 36.22 10.00
CA HIS A 491 3.80 35.22 9.95
C HIS A 491 4.31 33.86 9.45
N LEU A 492 5.00 33.85 8.29
CA LEU A 492 5.57 32.63 7.69
C LEU A 492 6.58 31.96 8.63
N TYR A 493 7.44 32.75 9.27
CA TYR A 493 8.41 32.26 10.23
C TYR A 493 7.77 31.56 11.43
N ARG A 494 6.68 32.12 11.98
CA ARG A 494 6.07 31.65 13.23
C ARG A 494 5.00 30.58 13.05
N ARG A 495 4.26 30.62 11.94
CA ARG A 495 3.03 29.82 11.76
C ARG A 495 3.11 28.81 10.64
N VAL A 496 4.15 28.85 9.81
CA VAL A 496 4.30 27.95 8.67
C VAL A 496 5.65 27.23 8.71
N PRO A 497 5.99 26.51 9.81
CA PRO A 497 7.20 25.70 9.82
C PRO A 497 7.06 24.50 8.87
N ALA A 498 8.19 24.10 8.28
CA ALA A 498 8.31 22.83 7.60
C ALA A 498 8.26 21.69 8.62
N LYS A 499 7.37 20.72 8.40
CA LYS A 499 7.30 19.50 9.22
C LYS A 499 8.13 18.39 8.59
N LEU A 500 9.06 17.83 9.36
CA LEU A 500 9.87 16.67 9.02
C LEU A 500 9.69 15.58 10.08
N PHE A 501 10.05 14.35 9.75
CA PHE A 501 10.05 13.22 10.67
C PHE A 501 11.46 12.67 10.82
N GLN A 502 11.92 12.47 12.06
CA GLN A 502 13.22 11.89 12.35
C GLN A 502 13.05 10.55 13.07
N CYS A 503 13.89 9.58 12.71
CA CYS A 503 14.01 8.31 13.41
C CYS A 503 15.45 8.12 13.91
N GLU A 504 15.64 8.23 15.22
CA GLU A 504 16.95 8.14 15.88
C GLU A 504 17.58 6.75 15.70
N GLU A 505 16.76 5.70 15.66
CA GLU A 505 17.22 4.30 15.59
C GLU A 505 17.94 3.97 14.28
N ILE A 506 17.52 4.61 13.18
CA ILE A 506 18.16 4.48 11.86
C ILE A 506 18.94 5.74 11.43
N LYS A 507 18.95 6.78 12.29
CA LYS A 507 19.60 8.08 12.04
C LYS A 507 19.19 8.72 10.71
N LYS A 508 17.89 8.70 10.39
CA LYS A 508 17.35 9.33 9.18
C LYS A 508 16.32 10.39 9.49
N THR A 509 16.21 11.36 8.58
CA THR A 509 15.19 12.40 8.57
C THR A 509 14.43 12.37 7.24
N SER A 510 13.13 12.63 7.27
CA SER A 510 12.27 12.58 6.08
C SER A 510 12.59 13.76 5.16
N GLN A 511 12.17 13.65 3.90
CA GLN A 511 12.22 14.81 3.01
C GLN A 511 11.09 15.79 3.35
N LEU A 512 11.24 17.03 2.88
CA LEU A 512 10.25 18.07 3.04
C LEU A 512 8.92 17.69 2.36
N GLY A 513 7.81 17.81 3.09
CA GLY A 513 6.46 17.55 2.56
C GLY A 513 6.03 16.08 2.55
N GLN A 514 6.90 15.14 2.95
CA GLN A 514 6.52 13.74 3.11
C GLN A 514 5.62 13.54 4.33
N SER A 515 4.61 12.66 4.19
CA SER A 515 3.84 12.19 5.35
C SER A 515 4.67 11.24 6.21
N GLU A 516 4.24 11.01 7.46
CA GLU A 516 4.88 10.03 8.35
C GLU A 516 4.92 8.64 7.70
N LEU A 517 3.82 8.24 7.06
CA LEU A 517 3.72 6.99 6.34
C LEU A 517 4.74 6.90 5.20
N ASP A 518 4.89 7.97 4.40
CA ASP A 518 5.87 8.01 3.32
C ASP A 518 7.30 7.86 3.84
N ALA A 519 7.61 8.53 4.96
CA ALA A 519 8.90 8.38 5.63
C ALA A 519 9.14 6.92 6.05
N ARG A 520 8.18 6.30 6.77
CA ARG A 520 8.26 4.89 7.20
C ARG A 520 8.42 3.92 6.03
N LEU A 521 7.67 4.11 4.95
CA LEU A 521 7.75 3.25 3.77
C LEU A 521 9.06 3.43 3.01
N SER A 522 9.55 4.67 2.89
CA SER A 522 10.82 4.95 2.22
C SER A 522 12.00 4.29 2.92
N TRP A 523 11.98 4.23 4.26
CA TRP A 523 13.02 3.60 5.07
C TRP A 523 12.85 2.09 5.23
N GLY A 524 11.79 1.50 4.70
CA GLY A 524 11.47 0.09 4.88
C GLY A 524 12.58 -0.84 4.37
N HIS A 525 13.39 -0.42 3.39
CA HIS A 525 14.53 -1.22 2.93
C HIS A 525 15.69 -1.16 3.92
N GLU A 526 16.09 0.04 4.35
CA GLU A 526 17.21 0.23 5.29
C GLU A 526 16.91 -0.36 6.67
N ILE A 527 15.65 -0.30 7.11
CA ILE A 527 15.20 -0.96 8.35
C ILE A 527 15.41 -2.47 8.25
N ARG A 528 15.12 -3.07 7.08
CA ARG A 528 15.36 -4.50 6.85
C ARG A 528 16.85 -4.82 6.81
N GLU A 529 17.66 -4.00 6.16
CA GLU A 529 19.12 -4.19 6.13
C GLU A 529 19.74 -4.12 7.54
N LEU A 530 19.36 -3.11 8.33
CA LEU A 530 19.79 -3.00 9.73
C LEU A 530 19.34 -4.20 10.56
N ARG A 531 18.08 -4.61 10.42
CA ARG A 531 17.54 -5.80 11.09
C ARG A 531 18.33 -7.05 10.72
N ASP A 532 18.58 -7.26 9.43
CA ASP A 532 19.23 -8.46 8.94
C ASP A 532 20.71 -8.49 9.39
N ALA A 533 21.39 -7.34 9.41
CA ALA A 533 22.71 -7.19 10.00
C ALA A 533 22.74 -7.49 11.51
N GLU A 534 21.77 -6.98 12.29
CA GLU A 534 21.67 -7.28 13.72
C GLU A 534 21.31 -8.74 14.00
N LYS A 535 20.45 -9.34 13.19
CA LYS A 535 20.16 -10.79 13.25
C LYS A 535 21.39 -11.62 12.96
N GLU A 536 22.21 -11.22 11.99
CA GLU A 536 23.44 -11.93 11.65
C GLU A 536 24.50 -11.83 12.75
N LYS A 537 24.67 -10.64 13.36
CA LYS A 537 25.50 -10.48 14.57
C LYS A 537 25.02 -11.39 15.71
N LEU A 538 23.71 -11.47 15.93
CA LEU A 538 23.14 -12.32 16.96
C LEU A 538 23.39 -13.80 16.67
N ARG A 539 23.13 -14.24 15.43
CA ARG A 539 23.42 -15.61 14.98
C ARG A 539 24.89 -15.95 15.14
N ALA A 540 25.81 -15.06 14.79
CA ALA A 540 27.24 -15.27 14.96
C ALA A 540 27.63 -15.45 16.44
N LYS A 541 27.03 -14.67 17.34
CA LYS A 541 27.22 -14.79 18.80
C LYS A 541 26.76 -16.16 19.33
N TYR A 542 25.62 -16.66 18.85
CA TYR A 542 25.09 -17.96 19.26
C TYR A 542 25.81 -19.14 18.59
N ALA A 543 26.23 -19.01 17.33
CA ALA A 543 27.01 -20.02 16.62
C ALA A 543 28.28 -20.37 17.40
N GLY A 544 29.03 -19.36 17.87
CA GLY A 544 30.24 -19.61 18.67
C GLY A 544 29.97 -20.35 20.00
N LYS A 545 28.80 -20.16 20.61
CA LYS A 545 28.40 -20.91 21.81
C LYS A 545 27.96 -22.34 21.48
N LEU A 546 27.20 -22.51 20.38
CA LEU A 546 26.75 -23.82 19.90
C LEU A 546 27.92 -24.70 19.48
N ASP A 547 28.92 -24.15 18.78
CA ASP A 547 30.15 -24.88 18.41
C ASP A 547 30.90 -25.41 19.63
N SER A 548 30.97 -24.59 20.70
CA SER A 548 31.58 -25.01 21.98
C SER A 548 30.81 -26.16 22.61
N LEU A 549 29.48 -26.09 22.65
CA LEU A 549 28.60 -27.14 23.16
C LEU A 549 28.68 -28.41 22.32
N GLU A 550 28.69 -28.30 20.99
CA GLU A 550 28.79 -29.44 20.08
C GLU A 550 30.13 -30.17 20.23
N SER A 551 31.23 -29.42 20.45
CA SER A 551 32.52 -30.03 20.77
C SER A 551 32.51 -30.77 22.11
N LYS A 552 31.81 -30.24 23.13
CA LYS A 552 31.62 -30.94 24.42
C LYS A 552 30.77 -32.20 24.25
N ILE A 553 29.65 -32.11 23.52
CA ILE A 553 28.77 -33.26 23.20
C ILE A 553 29.58 -34.34 22.50
N ARG A 554 30.32 -34.01 21.44
CA ARG A 554 31.19 -34.95 20.73
C ARG A 554 32.19 -35.64 21.65
N THR A 555 32.79 -34.90 22.59
CA THR A 555 33.74 -35.44 23.57
C THR A 555 33.05 -36.40 24.55
N ALA A 556 31.87 -36.02 25.05
CA ALA A 556 31.05 -36.85 25.94
C ALA A 556 30.58 -38.14 25.22
N GLN A 557 30.20 -38.03 23.96
CA GLN A 557 29.76 -39.17 23.14
C GLN A 557 30.91 -40.16 22.88
N GLN A 558 32.10 -39.65 22.53
CA GLN A 558 33.30 -40.49 22.39
C GLN A 558 33.66 -41.20 23.70
N ARG A 559 33.44 -40.57 24.85
CA ARG A 559 33.66 -41.18 26.16
C ARG A 559 32.66 -42.30 26.44
N LEU A 560 31.38 -42.06 26.17
CA LEU A 560 30.31 -43.06 26.28
C LEU A 560 30.56 -44.26 25.36
N ASP A 561 30.99 -44.01 24.12
CA ASP A 561 31.31 -45.07 23.15
C ASP A 561 32.50 -45.92 23.59
N ARG A 562 33.53 -45.31 24.21
CA ARG A 562 34.64 -46.06 24.82
C ARG A 562 34.18 -46.95 25.98
N GLU A 563 33.34 -46.42 26.86
CA GLU A 563 32.80 -47.20 27.99
C GLU A 563 31.89 -48.34 27.52
N ARG A 564 31.09 -48.12 26.47
CA ARG A 564 30.28 -49.16 25.82
C ARG A 564 31.14 -50.22 25.11
N ALA A 565 32.19 -49.82 24.40
CA ALA A 565 33.10 -50.76 23.74
C ALA A 565 33.86 -51.65 24.73
N GLN A 566 34.25 -51.12 25.90
CA GLN A 566 34.84 -51.93 26.98
C GLN A 566 33.85 -52.96 27.56
N TYR A 567 32.55 -52.63 27.59
CA TYR A 567 31.49 -53.55 27.99
C TYR A 567 31.29 -54.71 26.99
N ASP A 568 31.41 -54.46 25.69
CA ASP A 568 31.29 -55.48 24.64
C ASP A 568 32.53 -56.38 24.52
N GLN A 569 33.73 -55.85 24.82
CA GLN A 569 34.98 -56.61 24.80
C GLN A 569 35.11 -57.59 25.98
N GLN A 570 34.43 -57.35 27.12
CA GLN A 570 34.37 -58.29 28.24
C GLN A 570 33.37 -59.45 28.04
N LYS A 571 32.39 -59.32 27.14
CA LYS A 571 31.45 -60.42 26.83
C LYS A 571 32.09 -61.57 26.04
N TRP A 572 33.17 -61.31 25.30
CA TRP A 572 33.80 -62.32 24.44
C TRP A 572 34.84 -63.20 25.14
N ASN A 573 35.29 -62.86 26.36
CA ASN A 573 36.25 -63.69 27.10
C ASN A 573 35.62 -64.75 28.03
N THR A 574 34.28 -64.91 28.04
CA THR A 574 33.60 -65.78 29.02
C THR A 574 32.78 -66.93 28.42
N VAL A 575 32.81 -67.17 27.09
CA VAL A 575 31.92 -68.18 26.45
C VAL A 575 32.67 -69.23 25.59
N LEU A 576 33.96 -69.46 25.81
CA LEU A 576 34.64 -70.62 25.24
C LEU A 576 35.42 -71.39 26.31
N ASN A 577 34.77 -72.45 26.81
CA ASN A 577 35.34 -73.74 27.22
C ASN A 577 34.56 -74.35 28.40
N VAL A 578 33.39 -74.91 28.11
CA VAL A 578 32.81 -75.99 28.91
C VAL A 578 32.61 -77.18 27.98
N GLY A 579 33.50 -78.15 28.09
CA GLY A 579 33.42 -79.41 27.34
C GLY A 579 34.56 -80.34 27.73
N GLN A 580 34.25 -81.31 28.62
CA GLN A 580 34.98 -82.55 28.91
C GLN A 580 36.39 -82.37 29.51
N THR A 581 36.78 -82.99 30.63
CA THR A 581 36.92 -84.45 30.79
C THR A 581 37.31 -84.78 32.25
N LEU A 582 36.58 -85.75 32.81
CA LEU A 582 36.94 -86.84 33.74
C LEU A 582 38.26 -86.86 34.55
N LEU A 583 38.09 -87.43 35.77
CA LEU A 583 38.99 -88.32 36.55
C LEU A 583 40.06 -87.70 37.47
N GLY A 584 40.06 -88.17 38.73
CA GLY A 584 41.24 -88.06 39.62
C GLY A 584 40.94 -88.07 41.12
N LEU A 585 40.73 -89.26 41.67
CA LEU A 585 40.51 -89.58 43.09
C LEU A 585 41.73 -89.36 44.02
N LEU A 586 41.42 -89.29 45.33
CA LEU A 586 42.16 -89.82 46.49
C LEU A 586 43.55 -89.23 46.82
N VAL A 587 43.63 -88.45 47.91
CA VAL A 587 44.07 -88.86 49.26
C VAL A 587 43.74 -87.70 50.22
N GLY A 588 42.99 -88.00 51.27
CA GLY A 588 42.59 -87.02 52.28
C GLY A 588 43.58 -86.87 53.44
N ASN A 589 43.44 -85.77 54.18
CA ASN A 589 43.32 -85.83 55.63
C ASN A 589 42.62 -84.59 56.23
N LYS A 590 41.60 -84.90 57.05
CA LYS A 590 40.99 -84.20 58.21
C LYS A 590 40.66 -82.69 58.18
N VAL A 591 39.35 -82.42 58.01
CA VAL A 591 38.38 -81.88 59.01
C VAL A 591 38.82 -80.70 59.90
N ARG A 592 38.18 -79.51 59.76
CA ARG A 592 37.08 -79.04 60.64
C ARG A 592 36.45 -77.72 60.13
N SER A 593 35.17 -77.57 60.49
CA SER A 593 34.12 -76.64 60.02
C SER A 593 34.28 -75.14 60.35
N ARG A 594 33.87 -74.27 59.42
CA ARG A 594 32.86 -73.21 59.66
C ARG A 594 32.28 -72.63 58.36
N SER A 595 30.99 -72.35 58.43
CA SER A 595 30.02 -71.78 57.49
C SER A 595 30.47 -70.61 56.60
N ALA A 596 30.03 -70.69 55.34
CA ALA A 596 29.58 -69.66 54.40
C ALA A 596 29.74 -68.17 54.77
N THR A 597 30.35 -67.40 53.85
CA THR A 597 29.61 -66.33 53.14
C THR A 597 30.28 -66.06 51.80
N ALA A 598 29.50 -66.19 50.72
CA ALA A 598 29.82 -65.65 49.41
C ALA A 598 29.91 -64.12 49.49
N GLY A 599 30.88 -63.51 48.80
CA GLY A 599 30.91 -62.06 48.71
C GLY A 599 32.27 -61.50 48.29
N ARG A 600 32.55 -61.48 46.98
CA ARG A 600 33.49 -60.51 46.36
C ARG A 600 33.48 -60.44 44.83
N SER A 601 32.41 -60.90 44.17
CA SER A 601 32.25 -60.79 42.70
C SER A 601 30.98 -60.06 42.25
N LEU A 602 30.30 -59.33 43.15
CA LEU A 602 29.09 -58.55 42.82
C LEU A 602 29.30 -57.02 42.79
N GLY A 603 30.52 -56.52 43.05
CA GLY A 603 30.81 -55.08 43.16
C GLY A 603 31.26 -54.35 41.89
N ARG A 604 31.93 -55.03 40.92
CA ARG A 604 32.46 -54.35 39.73
C ARG A 604 31.42 -54.09 38.64
N ALA A 605 30.51 -55.05 38.42
CA ALA A 605 29.41 -54.89 37.45
C ALA A 605 28.36 -53.84 37.88
N ALA A 606 28.26 -53.52 39.18
CA ALA A 606 27.39 -52.46 39.70
C ALA A 606 28.04 -51.07 39.61
N GLN A 607 29.37 -50.99 39.75
CA GLN A 607 30.15 -49.75 39.60
C GLN A 607 30.26 -49.33 38.12
N GLU A 608 30.48 -50.27 37.20
CA GLU A 608 30.57 -50.01 35.75
C GLU A 608 29.21 -49.64 35.10
N ARG A 609 28.09 -50.09 35.68
CA ARG A 609 26.73 -49.61 35.33
C ARG A 609 26.43 -48.20 35.82
N SER A 610 27.13 -47.74 36.86
CA SER A 610 27.00 -46.39 37.41
C SER A 610 27.76 -45.38 36.55
N ASP A 611 28.96 -45.75 36.07
CA ASP A 611 29.81 -44.89 35.24
C ASP A 611 29.18 -44.64 33.85
N THR A 612 28.62 -45.69 33.23
CA THR A 612 27.87 -45.55 31.97
C THR A 612 26.59 -44.74 32.12
N ARG A 613 25.93 -44.74 33.30
CA ARG A 613 24.81 -43.84 33.59
C ARG A 613 25.27 -42.40 33.73
N LEU A 614 26.31 -42.14 34.52
CA LEU A 614 26.89 -40.79 34.68
C LEU A 614 27.32 -40.16 33.36
N ALA A 615 27.95 -40.94 32.46
CA ALA A 615 28.34 -40.47 31.13
C ALA A 615 27.12 -40.17 30.23
N ASN A 616 26.04 -40.96 30.36
CA ASN A 616 24.81 -40.75 29.62
C ASN A 616 24.02 -39.54 30.15
N ASP A 617 23.97 -39.37 31.48
CA ASP A 617 23.34 -38.21 32.14
C ASP A 617 24.07 -36.91 31.76
N GLN A 618 25.41 -36.91 31.69
CA GLN A 618 26.18 -35.76 31.19
C GLN A 618 25.91 -35.44 29.71
N LEU A 619 25.76 -36.46 28.87
CA LEU A 619 25.44 -36.25 27.46
C LEU A 619 24.03 -35.66 27.31
N GLU A 620 23.06 -36.16 28.08
CA GLU A 620 21.69 -35.69 28.11
C GLU A 620 21.60 -34.24 28.63
N GLU A 621 22.39 -33.88 29.66
CA GLU A 621 22.50 -32.52 30.16
C GLU A 621 23.04 -31.55 29.10
N LEU A 622 24.13 -31.92 28.39
CA LEU A 622 24.69 -31.12 27.30
C LEU A 622 23.74 -30.99 26.10
N MET A 623 22.99 -32.05 25.77
CA MET A 623 21.96 -31.99 24.72
C MET A 623 20.81 -31.06 25.11
N ASN A 624 20.36 -31.10 26.37
CA ASN A 624 19.35 -30.20 26.90
C ASN A 624 19.83 -28.74 26.93
N GLU A 625 21.10 -28.51 27.27
CA GLU A 625 21.72 -27.17 27.23
C GLU A 625 21.78 -26.63 25.80
N ARG A 626 22.14 -27.47 24.81
CA ARG A 626 22.09 -27.11 23.39
C ARG A 626 20.69 -26.73 22.94
N TYR A 627 19.70 -27.55 23.27
CA TYR A 627 18.30 -27.29 22.92
C TYR A 627 17.78 -25.96 23.51
N LYS A 628 18.08 -25.69 24.79
CA LYS A 628 17.73 -24.41 25.43
C LYS A 628 18.39 -23.23 24.71
N LEU A 629 19.67 -23.36 24.37
CA LEU A 629 20.43 -22.30 23.72
C LEU A 629 19.95 -22.03 22.29
N GLU A 630 19.57 -23.07 21.54
CA GLU A 630 18.91 -22.94 20.23
C GLU A 630 17.57 -22.20 20.37
N HIS A 631 16.75 -22.56 21.36
CA HIS A 631 15.48 -21.90 21.62
C HIS A 631 15.65 -20.42 22.02
N GLU A 632 16.60 -20.11 22.91
CA GLU A 632 16.93 -18.72 23.29
C GLU A 632 17.39 -17.90 22.08
N CYS A 633 18.21 -18.49 21.20
CA CYS A 633 18.63 -17.84 19.95
C CYS A 633 17.42 -17.49 19.08
N ASP A 634 16.50 -18.45 18.90
CA ASP A 634 15.29 -18.23 18.10
C ASP A 634 14.37 -17.18 18.72
N GLU A 635 14.21 -17.15 20.05
CA GLU A 635 13.44 -16.12 20.75
C GLU A 635 14.06 -14.73 20.59
N GLU A 636 15.37 -14.59 20.79
CA GLU A 636 16.06 -13.29 20.62
C GLU A 636 16.05 -12.82 19.16
N VAL A 637 16.23 -13.72 18.18
CA VAL A 637 16.12 -13.40 16.74
C VAL A 637 14.71 -12.96 16.37
N ASN A 638 13.68 -13.60 16.95
CA ASN A 638 12.29 -13.23 16.75
C ASN A 638 11.97 -11.86 17.39
N ALA A 639 12.45 -11.62 18.62
CA ALA A 639 12.29 -10.33 19.30
C ALA A 639 12.97 -9.18 18.51
N LEU A 640 14.15 -9.42 17.95
CA LEU A 640 14.81 -8.52 17.01
C LEU A 640 13.97 -8.27 15.75
N GLY A 641 13.32 -9.32 15.23
CA GLY A 641 12.40 -9.21 14.11
C GLY A 641 11.19 -8.31 14.38
N GLU A 642 10.66 -8.33 15.60
CA GLU A 642 9.57 -7.46 16.04
C GLU A 642 10.04 -6.02 16.28
N ARG A 643 11.23 -5.83 16.85
CA ARG A 643 11.78 -4.51 17.17
C ARG A 643 12.10 -3.65 15.94
N TYR A 644 12.55 -4.27 14.85
CA TYR A 644 12.86 -3.60 13.60
C TYR A 644 11.73 -3.75 12.57
N ARG A 645 10.48 -3.53 13.00
CA ARG A 645 9.37 -3.31 12.08
C ARG A 645 9.22 -1.82 11.78
N PRO A 646 8.84 -1.42 10.57
CA PRO A 646 8.57 -0.02 10.26
C PRO A 646 7.58 0.64 11.24
N GLU A 647 6.68 -0.13 11.83
CA GLU A 647 5.72 0.33 12.85
C GLU A 647 6.29 0.56 14.24
N SER A 648 7.27 -0.24 14.64
CA SER A 648 7.79 -0.23 16.00
C SER A 648 8.79 0.89 16.22
N LEU A 649 9.27 1.49 15.14
CA LEU A 649 10.16 2.65 15.18
C LEU A 649 9.39 3.89 15.58
N THR A 650 10.02 4.70 16.43
CA THR A 650 9.44 5.97 16.86
C THR A 650 9.87 7.06 15.88
N LEU A 651 8.90 7.73 15.27
CA LEU A 651 9.14 8.89 14.42
C LEU A 651 8.78 10.15 15.19
N GLU A 652 9.77 11.00 15.40
CA GLU A 652 9.57 12.29 16.06
C GLU A 652 9.32 13.36 15.00
N ALA A 653 8.24 14.13 15.17
CA ALA A 653 7.96 15.26 14.30
C ALA A 653 8.83 16.46 14.70
N ILE A 654 9.52 17.03 13.72
CA ILE A 654 10.40 18.17 13.89
C ILE A 654 9.88 19.31 13.04
N GLU A 655 9.69 20.46 13.67
CA GLU A 655 9.33 21.70 13.00
C GLU A 655 10.58 22.53 12.70
N VAL A 656 10.72 22.93 11.45
CA VAL A 656 11.81 23.78 10.97
C VAL A 656 11.20 25.07 10.42
N PRO A 657 11.30 26.21 11.13
CA PRO A 657 10.82 27.48 10.59
C PRO A 657 11.66 27.89 9.38
N CYS A 658 11.08 28.66 8.46
CA CYS A 658 11.85 29.25 7.38
C CYS A 658 12.90 30.22 7.96
N ARG A 659 13.94 30.54 7.21
CA ARG A 659 14.89 31.56 7.66
C ARG A 659 14.31 32.94 7.40
N LYS A 660 14.09 33.72 8.46
CA LYS A 660 13.41 35.04 8.38
C LYS A 660 14.07 36.03 7.42
N GLY A 661 15.39 35.95 7.23
CA GLY A 661 16.13 36.76 6.25
C GLY A 661 16.06 36.25 4.80
N ASP A 662 15.58 35.03 4.60
CA ASP A 662 15.52 34.33 3.31
C ASP A 662 14.06 34.06 2.92
N VAL A 663 13.20 35.07 3.16
CA VAL A 663 11.82 35.12 2.64
C VAL A 663 11.80 36.13 1.51
N LYS A 664 11.59 35.65 0.29
CA LYS A 664 11.52 36.50 -0.90
C LYS A 664 10.06 36.72 -1.28
N VAL A 665 9.58 37.96 -1.17
CA VAL A 665 8.25 38.33 -1.66
C VAL A 665 8.35 38.56 -3.17
N ASN A 666 7.69 37.70 -3.93
CA ASN A 666 7.68 37.74 -5.40
C ASN A 666 6.59 38.67 -5.92
N LEU A 667 5.43 38.69 -5.26
CA LEU A 667 4.32 39.59 -5.54
C LEU A 667 3.60 39.91 -4.23
N LEU A 668 3.27 41.18 -4.03
CA LEU A 668 2.26 41.61 -3.07
C LEU A 668 1.32 42.56 -3.79
N ALA A 669 0.05 42.15 -3.97
CA ALA A 669 -0.88 42.84 -4.85
C ALA A 669 -2.27 42.98 -4.25
N LEU A 670 -2.93 44.11 -4.56
CA LEU A 670 -4.38 44.19 -4.52
C LEU A 670 -4.93 43.22 -5.57
N LEU A 671 -5.72 42.24 -5.13
CA LEU A 671 -6.35 41.26 -5.98
C LEU A 671 -7.84 41.55 -6.12
N TRP A 672 -8.31 41.63 -7.35
CA TRP A 672 -9.73 41.65 -7.67
C TRP A 672 -10.22 40.24 -7.99
N ILE A 673 -11.19 39.76 -7.23
CA ILE A 673 -11.71 38.39 -7.27
C ILE A 673 -13.10 38.42 -7.91
N PRO A 674 -13.36 37.67 -8.98
CA PRO A 674 -14.62 37.75 -9.72
C PRO A 674 -15.73 36.99 -8.99
N TYR A 675 -16.87 37.65 -8.83
CA TYR A 675 -18.10 37.09 -8.27
C TYR A 675 -19.27 37.31 -9.23
N GLU A 676 -20.25 36.42 -9.14
CA GLU A 676 -21.59 36.63 -9.67
C GLU A 676 -22.59 36.83 -8.52
N VAL A 677 -23.61 37.67 -8.73
CA VAL A 677 -24.64 37.98 -7.75
C VAL A 677 -26.02 37.62 -8.33
N ASP A 678 -26.84 36.84 -7.61
CA ASP A 678 -28.26 36.63 -8.02
C ASP A 678 -29.14 37.85 -7.79
N ALA A 679 -30.34 37.79 -8.36
CA ALA A 679 -31.48 38.60 -8.00
C ALA A 679 -31.80 38.65 -6.48
N SER A 680 -31.36 37.68 -5.66
CA SER A 680 -31.49 37.73 -4.20
C SER A 680 -30.32 38.43 -3.48
N GLY A 681 -29.29 38.87 -4.21
CA GLY A 681 -28.12 39.56 -3.67
C GLY A 681 -27.02 38.63 -3.16
N ILE A 682 -27.15 37.31 -3.32
CA ILE A 682 -26.14 36.35 -2.86
C ILE A 682 -24.98 36.33 -3.86
N ALA A 683 -23.79 36.70 -3.38
CA ALA A 683 -22.56 36.68 -4.15
C ALA A 683 -21.90 35.30 -4.10
N SER A 684 -21.58 34.74 -5.27
CA SER A 684 -20.86 33.47 -5.42
C SER A 684 -19.56 33.69 -6.23
N PRO A 685 -18.42 33.15 -5.79
CA PRO A 685 -17.16 33.33 -6.51
C PRO A 685 -17.16 32.55 -7.83
N LEU A 686 -16.65 33.18 -8.88
CA LEU A 686 -16.43 32.54 -10.20
C LEU A 686 -15.06 31.83 -10.27
N VAL A 687 -14.31 31.84 -9.17
CA VAL A 687 -13.02 31.15 -8.99
C VAL A 687 -13.15 30.00 -8.00
N ALA A 688 -12.25 29.02 -8.12
CA ALA A 688 -12.15 27.93 -7.16
C ALA A 688 -11.49 28.41 -5.86
N LEU A 689 -12.29 28.96 -4.94
CA LEU A 689 -11.87 29.13 -3.56
C LEU A 689 -11.87 27.75 -2.89
N VAL A 690 -10.68 27.25 -2.55
CA VAL A 690 -10.55 25.98 -1.81
C VAL A 690 -11.24 26.14 -0.46
N LYS A 691 -12.09 25.17 -0.11
CA LYS A 691 -12.85 25.15 1.15
C LYS A 691 -11.95 24.85 2.33
#